data_AF-A0A285L3G6-F1
#
_entry.id   AF-A0A285L3G6-F1
#
_cell.length_a   1.000
_cell.length_b   1.000
_cell.length_c   1.000
_cell.angle_alpha   90.00
_cell.angle_beta   90.00
_cell.angle_gamma   90.00
#
_symmetry.space_group_name_H-M   'P 1'
#
loop_
_entity.id
_entity.type
_entity.pdbx_description
1 polymer ?
#
loop_
_entity_poly.entity_id
_entity_poly.type
_entity_poly.pdbx_seq_one_letter_code
_entity_poly.pdbx_strand_id
1 'polypeptide(L)'
;MSELFGPLRAAGPVAAETGDAAWLTALLDTEAALAGALADAGVIAAEHAEAIADACKPELYVASEIGTAATGVGNPAASLVRALTARVADPAAAGVVHLGATSQDIMDTAAMLIAARSIDALLADLAACTEQLARLTEQHAATPAVGRSLLQQALPITFGLTTAGWLSALGAAADRLTQVRVEQLAVQLGGAVGTLASLGADGPATSSAFARRLNLAEPELPWHTDRTRITETAGALGTLAAAVAKIGRDLTLLSQTEIGEVSEHAPGHGGSSTMPHKRNPIAAVCAVAAAAQAPGLVATLLAAAPDLQRGAGSWHAEWQPFTELLRSTGSAVWWLRTSLSRLRIHPVRMRRNLAATGGALLAERVSTALIPQLGRLPAHEVVGECVARADGRLTFADALRAHPRLAGLLDRGEIEALLEPSTYLGSTPIFVGRALAGHAGRQSAGNTSLDTDLSRLGAARRRAEPAVSARPRTTGPVELRSESYGDGSGEAVLLVNALGSDLSIWDDYVRPLADKGFRVIRCDTRGHGDSPVPLGPYSLGDLGGDLEAVLDRHAVESAHVVGISLGAMTGLWLARHRPRRVRRLVACCTSARPGNPQGWRTRAAQARAEGMAAIATASVSRWFTPEFAAAHPVFVAGKRLLTADTPAEGYAACCEAIAEIDLLDELPAITAPTLVLSTARDPAFPPEDGKAIAERIPGARFRIIDNAAHLGTVEQPGPFLTAIADHLQESSRDQ
;
A
#
# COMPACT_ATOMS: atom_id res chain seq x y z
N MET A 1 -7.03 -29.69 17.99
CA MET A 1 -8.08 -29.38 16.98
C MET A 1 -8.95 -30.60 16.75
N SER A 2 -10.19 -30.45 16.26
CA SER A 2 -10.98 -31.60 15.82
C SER A 2 -10.26 -32.31 14.66
N GLU A 3 -9.95 -33.59 14.80
CA GLU A 3 -9.37 -34.39 13.72
C GLU A 3 -10.34 -34.54 12.54
N LEU A 4 -11.65 -34.51 12.82
CA LEU A 4 -12.70 -34.68 11.82
C LEU A 4 -12.94 -33.42 10.98
N PHE A 5 -12.99 -32.24 11.62
CA PHE A 5 -13.29 -30.97 10.93
C PHE A 5 -12.04 -30.13 10.63
N GLY A 6 -10.91 -30.44 11.27
CA GLY A 6 -9.64 -29.72 11.15
C GLY A 6 -9.15 -29.59 9.71
N PRO A 7 -9.08 -30.66 8.91
CA PRO A 7 -8.61 -30.57 7.52
C PRO A 7 -9.43 -29.63 6.62
N LEU A 8 -10.70 -29.40 6.96
CA LEU A 8 -11.56 -28.47 6.23
C LEU A 8 -11.48 -27.04 6.78
N ARG A 9 -11.43 -26.89 8.11
CA ARG A 9 -11.47 -25.59 8.80
C ARG A 9 -10.12 -24.90 8.89
N ALA A 10 -9.04 -25.66 8.97
CA ALA A 10 -7.66 -25.21 9.11
C ALA A 10 -6.84 -25.74 7.93
N ALA A 11 -7.28 -25.47 6.71
CA ALA A 11 -6.55 -25.87 5.51
C ALA A 11 -5.41 -24.87 5.21
N GLY A 12 -4.37 -25.35 4.55
CA GLY A 12 -3.24 -24.51 4.14
C GLY A 12 -2.16 -24.30 5.20
N PRO A 13 -1.14 -23.49 4.88
CA PRO A 13 0.10 -23.40 5.66
C PRO A 13 -0.09 -22.77 7.06
N VAL A 14 -1.02 -21.82 7.21
CA VAL A 14 -1.28 -21.12 8.49
C VAL A 14 -1.73 -22.07 9.61
N ALA A 15 -2.26 -23.24 9.28
CA ALA A 15 -2.65 -24.23 10.27
C ALA A 15 -1.46 -24.73 11.11
N ALA A 16 -0.27 -24.84 10.50
CA ALA A 16 0.95 -25.23 11.21
C ALA A 16 1.41 -24.12 12.16
N GLU A 17 1.25 -22.84 11.77
CA GLU A 17 1.71 -21.68 12.54
C GLU A 17 0.83 -21.35 13.75
N THR A 18 -0.39 -21.88 13.81
CA THR A 18 -1.38 -21.53 14.84
C THR A 18 -1.64 -22.67 15.82
N GLY A 19 -0.97 -23.81 15.70
CA GLY A 19 -1.14 -24.96 16.59
C GLY A 19 -0.44 -24.80 17.95
N ASP A 20 -0.72 -25.71 18.89
CA ASP A 20 -0.14 -25.69 20.24
C ASP A 20 1.40 -25.79 20.21
N ALA A 21 1.95 -26.58 19.29
CA ALA A 21 3.39 -26.69 19.09
C ALA A 21 4.01 -25.37 18.60
N ALA A 22 3.33 -24.62 17.74
CA ALA A 22 3.79 -23.32 17.26
C ALA A 22 3.72 -22.25 18.35
N TRP A 23 2.70 -22.30 19.21
CA TRP A 23 2.61 -21.48 20.42
C TRP A 23 3.74 -21.78 21.40
N LEU A 24 3.98 -23.05 21.70
CA LEU A 24 5.08 -23.47 22.57
C LEU A 24 6.44 -23.01 22.03
N THR A 25 6.66 -23.19 20.73
CA THR A 25 7.89 -22.71 20.06
C THR A 25 8.01 -21.20 20.17
N ALA A 26 6.95 -20.43 19.85
CA ALA A 26 6.98 -18.98 19.93
C ALA A 26 7.25 -18.46 21.36
N LEU A 27 6.71 -19.11 22.39
CA LEU A 27 6.98 -18.74 23.78
C LEU A 27 8.45 -19.00 24.15
N LEU A 28 9.03 -20.11 23.71
CA LEU A 28 10.45 -20.45 23.93
C LEU A 28 11.38 -19.53 23.13
N ASP A 29 11.07 -19.24 21.87
CA ASP A 29 11.80 -18.28 21.03
C ASP A 29 11.85 -16.91 21.73
N THR A 30 10.74 -16.51 22.35
CA THR A 30 10.62 -15.27 23.10
C THR A 30 11.53 -15.25 24.34
N GLU A 31 11.57 -16.33 25.13
CA GLU A 31 12.47 -16.43 26.29
C GLU A 31 13.96 -16.45 25.88
N ALA A 32 14.30 -17.21 24.84
CA ALA A 32 15.67 -17.25 24.31
C ALA A 32 16.12 -15.88 23.79
N ALA A 33 15.25 -15.18 23.06
CA ALA A 33 15.54 -13.84 22.56
C ALA A 33 15.64 -12.80 23.67
N LEU A 34 14.85 -12.93 24.74
CA LEU A 34 14.95 -12.07 25.93
C LEU A 34 16.30 -12.24 26.62
N ALA A 35 16.72 -13.49 26.87
CA ALA A 35 18.03 -13.77 27.45
C ALA A 35 19.17 -13.20 26.60
N GLY A 36 19.09 -13.38 25.28
CA GLY A 36 20.04 -12.78 24.34
C GLY A 36 20.03 -11.24 24.36
N ALA A 37 18.86 -10.62 24.46
CA ALA A 37 18.73 -9.16 24.51
C ALA A 37 19.31 -8.57 25.81
N LEU A 38 19.13 -9.26 26.94
CA LEU A 38 19.75 -8.91 28.21
C LEU A 38 21.28 -8.99 28.13
N ALA A 39 21.82 -10.00 27.43
CA ALA A 39 23.27 -10.09 27.20
C ALA A 39 23.79 -8.98 26.28
N ASP A 40 23.07 -8.65 25.21
CA ASP A 40 23.42 -7.53 24.31
C ASP A 40 23.44 -6.18 25.05
N ALA A 41 22.56 -6.00 26.04
CA ALA A 41 22.49 -4.82 26.90
C ALA A 41 23.48 -4.85 28.07
N GLY A 42 24.26 -5.93 28.23
CA GLY A 42 25.23 -6.08 29.33
C GLY A 42 24.62 -6.38 30.70
N VAL A 43 23.33 -6.74 30.76
CA VAL A 43 22.61 -7.02 32.01
C VAL A 43 22.95 -8.42 32.55
N ILE A 44 23.18 -9.39 31.65
CA ILE A 44 23.63 -10.74 32.00
C ILE A 44 24.86 -11.14 31.18
N ALA A 45 25.60 -12.14 31.64
CA ALA A 45 26.72 -12.71 30.90
C ALA A 45 26.23 -13.45 29.63
N ALA A 46 27.02 -13.40 28.55
CA ALA A 46 26.66 -14.04 27.28
C ALA A 46 26.50 -15.56 27.43
N GLU A 47 27.32 -16.18 28.27
CA GLU A 47 27.28 -17.60 28.57
C GLU A 47 25.98 -18.01 29.27
N HIS A 48 25.41 -17.13 30.11
CA HIS A 48 24.09 -17.38 30.71
C HIS A 48 22.99 -17.34 29.64
N ALA A 49 23.06 -16.40 28.71
CA ALA A 49 22.10 -16.32 27.61
C ALA A 49 22.17 -17.54 26.68
N GLU A 50 23.37 -18.02 26.37
CA GLU A 50 23.60 -19.25 25.60
C GLU A 50 23.00 -20.47 26.32
N ALA A 51 23.24 -20.62 27.63
CA ALA A 51 22.70 -21.73 28.41
C ALA A 51 21.15 -21.74 28.45
N ILE A 52 20.52 -20.55 28.52
CA ILE A 52 19.06 -20.42 28.46
C ILE A 52 18.55 -20.78 27.07
N ALA A 53 19.17 -20.24 26.02
CA ALA A 53 18.80 -20.53 24.63
C ALA A 53 18.91 -22.03 24.32
N ASP A 54 19.93 -22.72 24.84
CA ASP A 54 20.12 -24.16 24.67
C ASP A 54 19.03 -25.01 25.32
N ALA A 55 18.37 -24.49 26.35
CA ALA A 55 17.22 -25.10 27.00
C ALA A 55 15.88 -24.73 26.34
N CYS A 56 15.85 -23.75 25.43
CA CYS A 56 14.66 -23.29 24.72
C CYS A 56 14.34 -24.12 23.46
N LYS A 57 14.41 -25.45 23.57
CA LYS A 57 14.16 -26.39 22.48
C LYS A 57 12.76 -27.03 22.62
N PRO A 58 11.81 -26.83 21.69
CA PRO A 58 10.41 -27.23 21.86
C PRO A 58 10.23 -28.74 22.11
N GLU A 59 11.10 -29.58 21.57
CA GLU A 59 11.13 -31.04 21.79
C GLU A 59 11.39 -31.45 23.26
N LEU A 60 11.88 -30.53 24.10
CA LEU A 60 12.11 -30.77 25.53
C LEU A 60 10.85 -30.56 26.38
N TYR A 61 9.74 -30.11 25.78
CA TYR A 61 8.51 -29.72 26.47
C TYR A 61 7.29 -30.39 25.85
N VAL A 62 6.28 -30.63 26.69
CA VAL A 62 4.98 -31.16 26.25
C VAL A 62 3.92 -30.09 26.47
N ALA A 63 3.33 -29.59 25.39
CA ALA A 63 2.38 -28.47 25.45
C ALA A 63 1.19 -28.72 26.40
N SER A 64 0.66 -29.95 26.43
CA SER A 64 -0.44 -30.32 27.33
C SER A 64 -0.07 -30.29 28.81
N GLU A 65 1.19 -30.58 29.15
CA GLU A 65 1.68 -30.50 30.54
C GLU A 65 1.80 -29.05 30.99
N ILE A 66 2.38 -28.19 30.14
CA ILE A 66 2.44 -26.73 30.37
C ILE A 66 1.03 -26.16 30.53
N GLY A 67 0.11 -26.53 29.64
CA GLY A 67 -1.29 -26.10 29.67
C GLY A 67 -2.03 -26.53 30.94
N THR A 68 -1.80 -27.76 31.41
CA THR A 68 -2.41 -28.27 32.66
C THR A 68 -1.85 -27.53 33.86
N ALA A 69 -0.53 -27.31 33.92
CA ALA A 69 0.11 -26.53 34.98
C ALA A 69 -0.33 -25.05 34.98
N ALA A 70 -0.68 -24.49 33.82
CA ALA A 70 -1.17 -23.12 33.68
C ALA A 70 -2.48 -22.85 34.43
N THR A 71 -3.30 -23.87 34.70
CA THR A 71 -4.63 -23.74 35.34
C THR A 71 -4.57 -23.11 36.74
N GLY A 72 -3.47 -23.32 37.48
CA GLY A 72 -3.27 -22.73 38.80
C GLY A 72 -2.80 -21.27 38.80
N VAL A 73 -2.40 -20.73 37.65
CA VAL A 73 -1.81 -19.38 37.52
C VAL A 73 -2.59 -18.48 36.54
N GLY A 74 -3.39 -19.06 35.65
CA GLY A 74 -4.23 -18.34 34.69
C GLY A 74 -3.55 -17.99 33.37
N ASN A 75 -2.28 -18.36 33.16
CA ASN A 75 -1.57 -18.21 31.88
C ASN A 75 -0.45 -19.27 31.75
N PRO A 76 -0.06 -19.64 30.51
CA PRO A 76 0.95 -20.68 30.29
C PRO A 76 2.40 -20.20 30.44
N ALA A 77 2.68 -18.89 30.28
CA ALA A 77 4.04 -18.36 30.37
C ALA A 77 4.69 -18.65 31.74
N ALA A 78 3.99 -18.42 32.85
CA ALA A 78 4.54 -18.69 34.18
C ALA A 78 4.89 -20.18 34.40
N SER A 79 4.11 -21.09 33.82
CA SER A 79 4.36 -22.54 33.90
C SER A 79 5.50 -22.97 32.99
N LEU A 80 5.61 -22.36 31.80
CA LEU A 80 6.74 -22.56 30.90
C LEU A 80 8.04 -22.10 31.54
N VAL A 81 8.08 -20.90 32.12
CA VAL A 81 9.27 -20.34 32.80
C VAL A 81 9.75 -21.29 33.88
N ARG A 82 8.87 -21.81 34.75
CA ARG A 82 9.26 -22.82 35.76
C ARG A 82 9.88 -24.07 35.14
N ALA A 83 9.29 -24.58 34.07
CA ALA A 83 9.78 -25.76 33.38
C ALA A 83 11.13 -25.52 32.68
N LEU A 84 11.34 -24.31 32.15
CA LEU A 84 12.58 -23.84 31.53
C LEU A 84 13.69 -23.66 32.57
N THR A 85 13.43 -22.93 33.67
CA THR A 85 14.38 -22.74 34.78
C THR A 85 14.88 -24.07 35.32
N ALA A 86 14.00 -25.07 35.49
CA ALA A 86 14.39 -26.40 35.97
C ALA A 86 15.29 -27.19 35.00
N ARG A 87 15.35 -26.80 33.72
CA ARG A 87 16.15 -27.44 32.67
C ARG A 87 17.50 -26.76 32.43
N VAL A 88 17.66 -25.49 32.82
CA VAL A 88 18.94 -24.79 32.69
C VAL A 88 19.92 -25.37 33.72
N ALA A 89 20.97 -26.02 33.22
CA ALA A 89 21.89 -26.81 34.04
C ALA A 89 22.78 -25.94 34.95
N ASP A 90 23.20 -24.78 34.46
CA ASP A 90 23.97 -23.80 35.25
C ASP A 90 23.03 -23.07 36.22
N PRO A 91 23.22 -23.20 37.55
CA PRO A 91 22.40 -22.51 38.53
C PRO A 91 22.44 -20.98 38.42
N ALA A 92 23.56 -20.39 37.96
CA ALA A 92 23.68 -18.95 37.78
C ALA A 92 22.83 -18.49 36.59
N ALA A 93 22.90 -19.18 35.46
CA ALA A 93 22.04 -18.94 34.31
C ALA A 93 20.55 -19.21 34.63
N ALA A 94 20.24 -20.27 35.38
CA ALA A 94 18.87 -20.59 35.80
C ALA A 94 18.26 -19.45 36.64
N GLY A 95 19.07 -18.80 37.48
CA GLY A 95 18.66 -17.67 38.32
C GLY A 95 18.29 -16.40 37.56
N VAL A 96 18.64 -16.29 36.27
CA VAL A 96 18.34 -15.12 35.42
C VAL A 96 17.35 -15.44 34.28
N VAL A 97 16.77 -16.63 34.25
CA VAL A 97 15.65 -16.96 33.33
C VAL A 97 14.50 -15.98 33.59
N HIS A 98 13.91 -15.44 32.51
CA HIS A 98 12.77 -14.51 32.58
C HIS A 98 13.07 -13.20 33.32
N LEU A 99 14.35 -12.84 33.49
CA LEU A 99 14.75 -11.62 34.20
C LEU A 99 14.14 -10.37 33.54
N GLY A 100 13.51 -9.52 34.34
CA GLY A 100 12.95 -8.25 33.88
C GLY A 100 11.55 -8.32 33.25
N ALA A 101 11.15 -9.49 32.76
CA ALA A 101 9.87 -9.68 32.06
C ALA A 101 8.71 -10.03 33.01
N THR A 102 7.51 -10.00 32.44
CA THR A 102 6.29 -10.56 33.04
C THR A 102 5.64 -11.57 32.10
N SER A 103 4.72 -12.39 32.61
CA SER A 103 3.99 -13.39 31.80
C SER A 103 3.38 -12.82 30.52
N GLN A 104 2.86 -11.59 30.57
CA GLN A 104 2.25 -10.94 29.42
C GLN A 104 3.28 -10.53 28.34
N ASP A 105 4.51 -10.17 28.72
CA ASP A 105 5.58 -9.87 27.77
C ASP A 105 5.85 -11.06 26.84
N ILE A 106 5.88 -12.25 27.45
CA ILE A 106 6.15 -13.50 26.74
C ILE A 106 4.97 -13.91 25.87
N MET A 107 3.76 -13.84 26.42
CA MET A 107 2.53 -14.21 25.70
C MET A 107 2.25 -13.30 24.50
N ASP A 108 2.31 -11.99 24.69
CA ASP A 108 1.96 -11.03 23.64
C ASP A 108 3.05 -11.02 22.54
N THR A 109 4.32 -11.12 22.90
CA THR A 109 5.41 -11.25 21.91
C THR A 109 5.28 -12.55 21.12
N ALA A 110 4.98 -13.68 21.77
CA ALA A 110 4.72 -14.94 21.08
C ALA A 110 3.51 -14.86 20.14
N ALA A 111 2.44 -14.15 20.54
CA ALA A 111 1.29 -13.89 19.67
C ALA A 111 1.69 -13.12 18.41
N MET A 112 2.60 -12.14 18.53
CA MET A 112 3.11 -11.35 17.40
C MET A 112 4.01 -12.17 16.48
N LEU A 113 4.83 -13.09 17.02
CA LEU A 113 5.59 -14.05 16.20
C LEU A 113 4.67 -14.98 15.41
N ILE A 114 3.61 -15.49 16.03
CA ILE A 114 2.61 -16.33 15.36
C ILE A 114 1.87 -15.54 14.28
N ALA A 115 1.48 -14.31 14.57
CA ALA A 115 0.85 -13.42 13.60
C ALA A 115 1.79 -13.15 12.42
N ALA A 116 3.08 -12.89 12.68
CA ALA A 116 4.08 -12.64 11.64
C ALA A 116 4.20 -13.82 10.69
N ARG A 117 4.48 -15.02 11.21
CA ARG A 117 4.61 -16.25 10.40
C ARG A 117 3.32 -16.59 9.64
N SER A 118 2.17 -16.39 10.29
CA SER A 118 0.85 -16.60 9.66
C SER A 118 0.56 -15.61 8.53
N ILE A 119 0.89 -14.33 8.73
CA ILE A 119 0.70 -13.28 7.73
C ILE A 119 1.66 -13.47 6.55
N ASP A 120 2.91 -13.86 6.80
CA ASP A 120 3.88 -14.15 5.73
C ASP A 120 3.38 -15.31 4.84
N ALA A 121 2.85 -16.38 5.45
CA ALA A 121 2.23 -17.48 4.73
C ALA A 121 0.95 -17.05 3.97
N LEU A 122 0.13 -16.18 4.55
CA LEU A 122 -1.06 -15.59 3.92
C LEU A 122 -0.69 -14.76 2.68
N LEU A 123 0.32 -13.90 2.80
CA LEU A 123 0.77 -13.03 1.71
C LEU A 123 1.27 -13.85 0.51
N ALA A 124 1.96 -14.96 0.76
CA ALA A 124 2.38 -15.87 -0.30
C ALA A 124 1.18 -16.49 -1.06
N ASP A 125 0.16 -16.96 -0.34
CA ASP A 125 -1.05 -17.50 -0.98
C ASP A 125 -1.88 -16.39 -1.68
N LEU A 126 -1.89 -15.17 -1.14
CA LEU A 126 -2.54 -14.02 -1.76
C LEU A 126 -1.86 -13.61 -3.06
N ALA A 127 -0.53 -13.58 -3.10
CA ALA A 127 0.23 -13.31 -4.31
C ALA A 127 -0.10 -14.32 -5.42
N ALA A 128 -0.24 -15.61 -5.07
CA ALA A 128 -0.67 -16.63 -6.03
C ALA A 128 -2.12 -16.40 -6.52
N CYS A 129 -3.02 -15.97 -5.63
CA CYS A 129 -4.40 -15.65 -6.00
C CYS A 129 -4.48 -14.44 -6.94
N THR A 130 -3.82 -13.33 -6.60
CA THR A 130 -3.84 -12.10 -7.40
C THR A 130 -3.19 -12.32 -8.75
N GLU A 131 -2.12 -13.09 -8.83
CA GLU A 131 -1.49 -13.47 -10.09
C GLU A 131 -2.44 -14.31 -10.99
N GLN A 132 -3.15 -15.28 -10.42
CA GLN A 132 -4.15 -16.04 -11.18
C GLN A 132 -5.33 -15.17 -11.62
N LEU A 133 -5.76 -14.22 -10.78
CA LEU A 133 -6.83 -13.29 -11.14
C LEU A 133 -6.39 -12.31 -12.23
N ALA A 134 -5.15 -11.80 -12.19
CA ALA A 134 -4.61 -10.93 -13.23
C ALA A 134 -4.63 -11.63 -14.60
N ARG A 135 -4.20 -12.90 -14.67
CA ARG A 135 -4.30 -13.72 -15.89
C ARG A 135 -5.74 -13.87 -16.38
N LEU A 136 -6.68 -14.18 -15.49
CA LEU A 136 -8.10 -14.30 -15.85
C LEU A 136 -8.69 -12.95 -16.32
N THR A 137 -8.29 -11.85 -15.68
CA THR A 137 -8.69 -10.49 -16.03
C THR A 137 -8.22 -10.11 -17.42
N GLU A 138 -6.97 -10.38 -17.75
CA GLU A 138 -6.43 -10.15 -19.09
C GLU A 138 -7.09 -11.07 -20.13
N GLN A 139 -7.13 -12.37 -19.89
CA GLN A 139 -7.70 -13.37 -20.81
C GLN A 139 -9.16 -13.08 -21.15
N HIS A 140 -9.93 -12.61 -20.16
CA HIS A 140 -11.36 -12.36 -20.31
C HIS A 140 -11.72 -10.87 -20.37
N ALA A 141 -10.75 -9.98 -20.61
CA ALA A 141 -10.94 -8.53 -20.70
C ALA A 141 -12.09 -8.14 -21.63
N ALA A 142 -12.24 -8.85 -22.75
CA ALA A 142 -13.25 -8.61 -23.77
C ALA A 142 -14.36 -9.69 -23.82
N THR A 143 -14.39 -10.65 -22.88
CA THR A 143 -15.43 -11.71 -22.89
C THR A 143 -16.75 -11.15 -22.37
N PRO A 144 -17.80 -10.98 -23.20
CA PRO A 144 -19.07 -10.38 -22.75
C PRO A 144 -19.80 -11.31 -21.78
N ALA A 145 -20.35 -10.73 -20.72
CA ALA A 145 -21.16 -11.39 -19.73
C ALA A 145 -22.29 -10.48 -19.26
N VAL A 146 -23.30 -11.02 -18.59
CA VAL A 146 -24.40 -10.24 -18.05
C VAL A 146 -24.07 -9.71 -16.66
N GLY A 147 -24.18 -8.40 -16.47
CA GLY A 147 -24.13 -7.78 -15.16
C GLY A 147 -25.38 -8.15 -14.35
N ARG A 148 -25.23 -8.35 -13.05
CA ARG A 148 -26.34 -8.70 -12.16
C ARG A 148 -26.44 -7.72 -11.00
N SER A 149 -27.57 -7.04 -10.89
CA SER A 149 -27.90 -6.12 -9.80
C SER A 149 -29.10 -6.67 -9.03
N LEU A 150 -29.01 -6.78 -7.71
CA LEU A 150 -30.03 -7.43 -6.87
C LEU A 150 -30.40 -8.85 -7.40
N LEU A 151 -29.38 -9.57 -7.91
CA LEU A 151 -29.49 -10.87 -8.58
C LEU A 151 -30.34 -10.90 -9.86
N GLN A 152 -30.79 -9.75 -10.36
CA GLN A 152 -31.47 -9.60 -11.64
C GLN A 152 -30.47 -9.24 -12.75
N GLN A 153 -30.72 -9.71 -13.98
CA GLN A 153 -29.92 -9.28 -15.13
C GLN A 153 -30.10 -7.77 -15.37
N ALA A 154 -28.98 -7.09 -15.57
CA ALA A 154 -28.91 -5.65 -15.82
C ALA A 154 -28.19 -5.41 -17.16
N LEU A 155 -27.19 -4.53 -17.19
CA LEU A 155 -26.43 -4.22 -18.41
C LEU A 155 -25.34 -5.26 -18.73
N PRO A 156 -24.83 -5.31 -19.97
CA PRO A 156 -23.65 -6.08 -20.32
C PRO A 156 -22.42 -5.58 -19.53
N ILE A 157 -21.57 -6.53 -19.17
CA ILE A 157 -20.21 -6.30 -18.67
C ILE A 157 -19.24 -7.19 -19.45
N THR A 158 -17.96 -7.17 -19.10
CA THR A 158 -17.05 -8.28 -19.44
C THR A 158 -16.73 -9.11 -18.21
N PHE A 159 -16.46 -10.40 -18.39
CA PHE A 159 -15.98 -11.23 -17.29
C PHE A 159 -14.61 -10.76 -16.76
N GLY A 160 -13.81 -10.11 -17.62
CA GLY A 160 -12.63 -9.37 -17.23
C GLY A 160 -12.91 -8.28 -16.19
N LEU A 161 -14.01 -7.54 -16.30
CA LEU A 161 -14.41 -6.55 -15.29
C LEU A 161 -14.70 -7.20 -13.93
N THR A 162 -15.40 -8.33 -13.92
CA THR A 162 -15.71 -9.09 -12.70
C THR A 162 -14.43 -9.52 -11.99
N THR A 163 -13.50 -10.13 -12.74
CA THR A 163 -12.22 -10.59 -12.20
C THR A 163 -11.29 -9.43 -11.83
N ALA A 164 -11.34 -8.29 -12.55
CA ALA A 164 -10.62 -7.07 -12.20
C ALA A 164 -11.07 -6.52 -10.83
N GLY A 165 -12.37 -6.57 -10.54
CA GLY A 165 -12.90 -6.22 -9.22
C GLY A 165 -12.41 -7.16 -8.12
N TRP A 166 -12.33 -8.46 -8.39
CA TRP A 166 -11.75 -9.44 -7.46
C TRP A 166 -10.26 -9.19 -7.22
N LEU A 167 -9.50 -8.94 -8.29
CA LEU A 167 -8.07 -8.62 -8.25
C LEU A 167 -7.80 -7.38 -7.40
N SER A 168 -8.54 -6.30 -7.65
CA SER A 168 -8.40 -5.05 -6.91
C SER A 168 -8.71 -5.21 -5.42
N ALA A 169 -9.73 -6.00 -5.06
CA ALA A 169 -10.12 -6.22 -3.67
C ALA A 169 -9.05 -7.03 -2.90
N LEU A 170 -8.54 -8.12 -3.49
CA LEU A 170 -7.47 -8.90 -2.86
C LEU A 170 -6.15 -8.14 -2.81
N GLY A 171 -5.82 -7.37 -3.86
CA GLY A 171 -4.63 -6.51 -3.87
C GLY A 171 -4.64 -5.50 -2.73
N ALA A 172 -5.74 -4.77 -2.54
CA ALA A 172 -5.86 -3.83 -1.43
C ALA A 172 -5.80 -4.50 -0.05
N ALA A 173 -6.39 -5.70 0.09
CA ALA A 173 -6.29 -6.47 1.33
C ALA A 173 -4.85 -6.93 1.62
N ALA A 174 -4.09 -7.34 0.59
CA ALA A 174 -2.68 -7.70 0.72
C ALA A 174 -1.80 -6.49 1.10
N ASP A 175 -2.06 -5.31 0.53
CA ASP A 175 -1.36 -4.08 0.89
C ASP A 175 -1.56 -3.78 2.40
N ARG A 176 -2.81 -3.84 2.89
CA ARG A 176 -3.10 -3.59 4.31
C ARG A 176 -2.48 -4.64 5.23
N LEU A 177 -2.45 -5.91 4.81
CA LEU A 177 -1.84 -6.98 5.59
C LEU A 177 -0.32 -6.81 5.69
N THR A 178 0.32 -6.36 4.60
CA THR A 178 1.75 -6.01 4.56
C THR A 178 2.05 -4.85 5.50
N GLN A 179 1.20 -3.82 5.49
CA GLN A 179 1.32 -2.70 6.43
C GLN A 179 1.24 -3.15 7.89
N VAL A 180 0.24 -3.97 8.24
CA VAL A 180 0.08 -4.53 9.60
C VAL A 180 1.31 -5.38 10.00
N ARG A 181 1.81 -6.21 9.08
CA ARG A 181 2.97 -7.07 9.31
C ARG A 181 4.22 -6.27 9.72
N VAL A 182 4.35 -5.07 9.18
CA VAL A 182 5.49 -4.18 9.39
C VAL A 182 5.30 -3.26 10.59
N GLU A 183 4.14 -2.61 10.70
CA GLU A 183 3.93 -1.50 11.64
C GLU A 183 3.35 -1.97 12.98
N GLN A 184 2.48 -2.97 12.93
CA GLN A 184 1.64 -3.37 14.08
C GLN A 184 2.25 -4.52 14.88
N LEU A 185 2.94 -5.46 14.23
CA LEU A 185 3.53 -6.60 14.93
C LEU A 185 4.83 -6.19 15.65
N ALA A 186 4.74 -6.03 16.96
CA ALA A 186 5.80 -5.49 17.80
C ALA A 186 6.17 -6.44 18.95
N VAL A 187 7.39 -6.33 19.50
CA VAL A 187 7.68 -6.98 20.78
C VAL A 187 6.87 -6.34 21.92
N GLN A 188 6.59 -7.11 22.96
CA GLN A 188 6.04 -6.63 24.22
C GLN A 188 7.06 -6.87 25.32
N LEU A 189 7.62 -5.80 25.87
CA LEU A 189 8.52 -5.87 27.03
C LEU A 189 8.28 -4.68 27.95
N GLY A 190 7.53 -4.90 29.04
CA GLY A 190 7.18 -3.86 30.01
C GLY A 190 7.44 -4.26 31.47
N GLY A 191 7.74 -5.52 31.74
CA GLY A 191 7.85 -6.02 33.10
C GLY A 191 6.50 -5.98 33.83
N ALA A 192 6.49 -6.00 35.16
CA ALA A 192 5.27 -6.24 35.94
C ALA A 192 4.10 -5.29 35.63
N VAL A 193 4.38 -4.00 35.40
CA VAL A 193 3.37 -2.93 35.22
C VAL A 193 3.73 -1.93 34.12
N GLY A 194 4.55 -2.34 33.15
CA GLY A 194 4.92 -1.49 32.01
C GLY A 194 6.05 -0.49 32.26
N THR A 195 6.80 -0.62 33.36
CA THR A 195 7.86 0.33 33.74
C THR A 195 9.29 -0.20 33.57
N LEU A 196 9.46 -1.52 33.36
CA LEU A 196 10.76 -2.19 33.36
C LEU A 196 11.66 -1.86 34.57
N ALA A 197 11.06 -1.54 35.72
CA ALA A 197 11.79 -1.06 36.90
C ALA A 197 12.89 -2.03 37.39
N SER A 198 12.71 -3.34 37.20
CA SER A 198 13.69 -4.38 37.54
C SER A 198 14.95 -4.34 36.69
N LEU A 199 14.92 -3.69 35.51
CA LEU A 199 16.07 -3.50 34.62
C LEU A 199 16.67 -2.08 34.72
N GLY A 200 16.08 -1.19 35.52
CA GLY A 200 16.59 0.16 35.72
C GLY A 200 16.80 0.92 34.40
N ALA A 201 17.98 1.50 34.23
CA ALA A 201 18.34 2.27 33.04
C ALA A 201 18.55 1.39 31.78
N ASP A 202 18.74 0.08 31.94
CA ASP A 202 19.04 -0.84 30.84
C ASP A 202 17.76 -1.36 30.15
N GLY A 203 16.58 -1.05 30.70
CA GLY A 203 15.28 -1.48 30.17
C GLY A 203 15.06 -1.11 28.69
N PRO A 204 15.20 0.17 28.29
CA PRO A 204 15.04 0.58 26.89
C PRO A 204 16.03 -0.14 25.95
N ALA A 205 17.31 -0.18 26.29
CA ALA A 205 18.33 -0.85 25.47
C ALA A 205 18.04 -2.35 25.30
N THR A 206 17.56 -3.01 26.36
CA THR A 206 17.11 -4.41 26.32
C THR A 206 15.90 -4.56 25.39
N SER A 207 14.90 -3.68 25.47
CA SER A 207 13.73 -3.70 24.59
C SER A 207 14.12 -3.54 23.11
N SER A 208 15.00 -2.60 22.79
CA SER A 208 15.49 -2.43 21.41
C SER A 208 16.27 -3.65 20.92
N ALA A 209 17.09 -4.28 21.76
CA ALA A 209 17.80 -5.51 21.43
C ALA A 209 16.83 -6.68 21.21
N PHE A 210 15.80 -6.78 22.04
CA PHE A 210 14.77 -7.80 21.95
C PHE A 210 13.97 -7.70 20.64
N ALA A 211 13.57 -6.48 20.25
CA ALA A 211 12.93 -6.21 18.97
C ALA A 211 13.78 -6.65 17.77
N ARG A 212 15.09 -6.30 17.78
CA ARG A 212 16.03 -6.69 16.73
C ARG A 212 16.18 -8.21 16.62
N ARG A 213 16.32 -8.91 17.75
CA ARG A 213 16.50 -10.37 17.78
C ARG A 213 15.31 -11.12 17.21
N LEU A 214 14.10 -10.62 17.46
CA LEU A 214 12.86 -11.26 17.01
C LEU A 214 12.37 -10.77 15.64
N ASN A 215 13.05 -9.80 15.03
CA ASN A 215 12.61 -9.17 13.79
C ASN A 215 11.15 -8.66 13.86
N LEU A 216 10.83 -8.07 15.00
CA LEU A 216 9.55 -7.44 15.30
C LEU A 216 9.75 -5.95 15.55
N ALA A 217 8.70 -5.17 15.38
CA ALA A 217 8.75 -3.73 15.58
C ALA A 217 9.01 -3.39 17.07
N GLU A 218 9.81 -2.36 17.34
CA GLU A 218 10.01 -1.83 18.70
C GLU A 218 8.90 -0.81 19.04
N PRO A 219 8.00 -1.08 20.00
CA PRO A 219 6.92 -0.14 20.30
C PRO A 219 7.45 1.09 21.04
N GLU A 220 6.74 2.22 20.92
CA GLU A 220 7.07 3.47 21.66
C GLU A 220 6.97 3.27 23.18
N LEU A 221 5.97 2.53 23.63
CA LEU A 221 5.75 2.14 25.02
C LEU A 221 5.34 0.67 25.09
N PRO A 222 5.55 -0.01 26.24
CA PRO A 222 4.92 -1.29 26.50
C PRO A 222 3.40 -1.18 26.34
N TRP A 223 2.79 -2.12 25.61
CA TRP A 223 1.40 -2.05 25.17
C TRP A 223 0.53 -3.12 25.85
N HIS A 224 0.77 -3.38 27.14
CA HIS A 224 -0.01 -4.37 27.91
C HIS A 224 -1.51 -4.12 27.84
N THR A 225 -1.91 -2.85 27.81
CA THR A 225 -3.33 -2.44 27.77
C THR A 225 -3.68 -1.53 26.59
N ASP A 226 -2.72 -1.22 25.72
CA ASP A 226 -3.01 -0.68 24.39
C ASP A 226 -3.14 -1.83 23.40
N ARG A 227 -4.37 -2.30 23.17
CA ARG A 227 -4.66 -3.44 22.27
C ARG A 227 -4.88 -3.01 20.83
N THR A 228 -4.49 -1.80 20.45
CA THR A 228 -4.64 -1.29 19.06
C THR A 228 -3.96 -2.21 18.05
N ARG A 229 -2.79 -2.79 18.39
CA ARG A 229 -2.08 -3.74 17.52
C ARG A 229 -2.89 -5.00 17.23
N ILE A 230 -3.58 -5.52 18.24
CA ILE A 230 -4.47 -6.69 18.11
C ILE A 230 -5.68 -6.34 17.25
N THR A 231 -6.31 -5.20 17.52
CA THR A 231 -7.55 -4.80 16.84
C THR A 231 -7.30 -4.36 15.39
N GLU A 232 -6.20 -3.69 15.09
CA GLU A 232 -5.80 -3.37 13.71
C GLU A 232 -5.46 -4.62 12.90
N THR A 233 -4.74 -5.57 13.51
CA THR A 233 -4.47 -6.87 12.88
C THR A 233 -5.78 -7.62 12.61
N ALA A 234 -6.69 -7.63 13.58
CA ALA A 234 -8.00 -8.25 13.43
C ALA A 234 -8.84 -7.58 12.32
N GLY A 235 -8.84 -6.25 12.23
CA GLY A 235 -9.53 -5.50 11.19
C GLY A 235 -9.01 -5.79 9.79
N ALA A 236 -7.69 -5.91 9.63
CA ALA A 236 -7.08 -6.29 8.36
C ALA A 236 -7.45 -7.71 7.92
N LEU A 237 -7.38 -8.68 8.84
CA LEU A 237 -7.80 -10.07 8.58
C LEU A 237 -9.30 -10.17 8.28
N GLY A 238 -10.14 -9.41 8.99
CA GLY A 238 -11.57 -9.34 8.75
C GLY A 238 -11.92 -8.78 7.36
N THR A 239 -11.20 -7.73 6.94
CA THR A 239 -11.35 -7.14 5.59
C THR A 239 -10.94 -8.13 4.51
N LEU A 240 -9.83 -8.84 4.72
CA LEU A 240 -9.39 -9.90 3.82
C LEU A 240 -10.43 -11.03 3.71
N ALA A 241 -10.95 -11.51 4.85
CA ALA A 241 -12.00 -12.52 4.87
C ALA A 241 -13.26 -12.07 4.10
N ALA A 242 -13.65 -10.80 4.23
CA ALA A 242 -14.78 -10.24 3.48
C ALA A 242 -14.53 -10.26 1.95
N ALA A 243 -13.32 -9.90 1.51
CA ALA A 243 -12.94 -9.98 0.09
C ALA A 243 -12.98 -11.42 -0.43
N VAL A 244 -12.45 -12.38 0.32
CA VAL A 244 -12.53 -13.81 -0.01
C VAL A 244 -13.98 -14.29 -0.10
N ALA A 245 -14.82 -13.93 0.88
CA ALA A 245 -16.23 -14.32 0.90
C ALA A 245 -17.01 -13.77 -0.30
N LYS A 246 -16.72 -12.53 -0.73
CA LYS A 246 -17.31 -11.95 -1.94
C LYS A 246 -17.00 -12.81 -3.16
N ILE A 247 -15.73 -13.14 -3.38
CA ILE A 247 -15.30 -13.92 -4.54
C ILE A 247 -15.89 -15.33 -4.49
N GLY A 248 -15.81 -16.02 -3.35
CA GLY A 248 -16.37 -17.36 -3.19
C GLY A 248 -17.89 -17.43 -3.41
N ARG A 249 -18.64 -16.39 -2.99
CA ARG A 249 -20.09 -16.29 -3.26
C ARG A 249 -20.37 -16.08 -4.74
N ASP A 250 -19.64 -15.20 -5.41
CA ASP A 250 -19.80 -15.00 -6.86
C ASP A 250 -19.54 -16.31 -7.60
N LEU A 251 -18.46 -17.04 -7.27
CA LEU A 251 -18.14 -18.31 -7.89
C LEU A 251 -19.23 -19.38 -7.65
N THR A 252 -19.81 -19.40 -6.44
CA THR A 252 -20.91 -20.31 -6.11
C THR A 252 -22.17 -20.00 -6.95
N LEU A 253 -22.53 -18.72 -7.08
CA LEU A 253 -23.68 -18.29 -7.89
C LEU A 253 -23.45 -18.57 -9.38
N LEU A 254 -22.29 -18.20 -9.91
CA LEU A 254 -21.95 -18.40 -11.32
C LEU A 254 -21.86 -19.89 -11.71
N SER A 255 -21.68 -20.78 -10.73
CA SER A 255 -21.66 -22.23 -10.91
C SER A 255 -23.03 -22.91 -10.88
N GLN A 256 -24.12 -22.19 -10.57
CA GLN A 256 -25.47 -22.76 -10.55
C GLN A 256 -25.84 -23.37 -11.90
N THR A 257 -26.63 -24.44 -11.90
CA THR A 257 -27.00 -25.19 -13.13
C THR A 257 -27.65 -24.29 -14.18
N GLU A 258 -28.46 -23.33 -13.75
CA GLU A 258 -29.20 -22.39 -14.57
C GLU A 258 -28.27 -21.31 -15.14
N ILE A 259 -27.20 -20.94 -14.43
CA ILE A 259 -26.21 -19.93 -14.84
C ILE A 259 -25.05 -20.58 -15.59
N GLY A 260 -24.26 -21.43 -14.94
CA GLY A 260 -23.21 -22.26 -15.55
C GLY A 260 -22.07 -21.49 -16.21
N GLU A 261 -21.85 -20.23 -15.84
CA GLU A 261 -20.84 -19.36 -16.44
C GLU A 261 -19.42 -19.76 -16.02
N VAL A 262 -19.29 -20.39 -14.85
CA VAL A 262 -18.03 -20.96 -14.37
C VAL A 262 -18.25 -22.35 -13.75
N SER A 263 -17.19 -23.13 -13.59
CA SER A 263 -17.21 -24.33 -12.75
C SER A 263 -15.82 -24.73 -12.26
N GLU A 264 -15.77 -25.39 -11.10
CA GLU A 264 -14.54 -25.99 -10.57
C GLU A 264 -14.32 -27.39 -11.16
N HIS A 265 -13.09 -27.67 -11.63
CA HIS A 265 -12.68 -28.97 -12.12
C HIS A 265 -11.48 -29.49 -11.31
N ALA A 266 -11.65 -30.63 -10.66
CA ALA A 266 -10.57 -31.35 -10.00
C ALA A 266 -10.57 -32.83 -10.45
N PRO A 267 -9.40 -33.41 -10.79
CA PRO A 267 -9.30 -34.86 -11.00
C PRO A 267 -9.76 -35.61 -9.73
N GLY A 268 -10.70 -36.53 -9.86
CA GLY A 268 -11.18 -37.37 -8.75
C GLY A 268 -12.03 -36.67 -7.68
N HIS A 269 -12.35 -35.38 -7.81
CA HIS A 269 -13.13 -34.64 -6.80
C HIS A 269 -14.29 -33.87 -7.44
N GLY A 270 -15.46 -33.93 -6.81
CA GLY A 270 -16.63 -33.13 -7.16
C GLY A 270 -17.74 -33.84 -7.94
N GLY A 271 -17.60 -35.13 -8.27
CA GLY A 271 -18.72 -35.95 -8.74
C GLY A 271 -19.55 -36.44 -7.56
N SER A 272 -20.84 -36.10 -7.51
CA SER A 272 -21.76 -36.78 -6.61
C SER A 272 -21.78 -38.27 -6.96
N SER A 273 -21.60 -39.16 -5.97
CA SER A 273 -21.67 -40.62 -6.15
C SER A 273 -23.02 -41.09 -6.72
N THR A 274 -24.05 -40.25 -6.64
CA THR A 274 -25.41 -40.51 -7.13
C THR A 274 -25.75 -39.77 -8.43
N MET A 275 -25.07 -38.65 -8.73
CA MET A 275 -25.37 -37.78 -9.87
C MET A 275 -24.09 -37.40 -10.64
N PRO A 276 -23.74 -38.12 -11.72
CA PRO A 276 -22.49 -37.91 -12.48
C PRO A 276 -22.31 -36.49 -13.06
N HIS A 277 -23.42 -35.77 -13.30
CA HIS A 277 -23.40 -34.41 -13.84
C HIS A 277 -23.27 -33.32 -12.74
N LYS A 278 -23.52 -33.66 -11.46
CA LYS A 278 -23.54 -32.69 -10.36
C LYS A 278 -22.12 -32.37 -9.92
N ARG A 279 -21.70 -31.12 -10.17
CA ARG A 279 -20.38 -30.60 -9.82
C ARG A 279 -20.52 -29.48 -8.80
N ASN A 280 -20.18 -29.77 -7.54
CA ASN A 280 -20.24 -28.77 -6.48
C ASN A 280 -18.94 -27.94 -6.46
N PRO A 281 -19.01 -26.59 -6.37
CA PRO A 281 -17.83 -25.74 -6.21
C PRO A 281 -17.33 -25.78 -4.76
N ILE A 282 -16.84 -26.94 -4.31
CA ILE A 282 -16.52 -27.20 -2.90
C ILE A 282 -15.43 -26.25 -2.39
N ALA A 283 -14.44 -25.89 -3.22
CA ALA A 283 -13.38 -25.00 -2.77
C ALA A 283 -13.93 -23.58 -2.50
N ALA A 284 -14.77 -23.04 -3.39
CA ALA A 284 -15.46 -21.77 -3.14
C ALA A 284 -16.38 -21.83 -1.91
N VAL A 285 -17.12 -22.93 -1.71
CA VAL A 285 -17.99 -23.12 -0.53
C VAL A 285 -17.17 -23.14 0.77
N CYS A 286 -16.06 -23.86 0.79
CA CYS A 286 -15.16 -23.90 1.94
C CYS A 286 -14.51 -22.54 2.22
N ALA A 287 -14.11 -21.79 1.17
CA ALA A 287 -13.58 -20.44 1.33
C ALA A 287 -14.60 -19.51 2.00
N VAL A 288 -15.86 -19.54 1.56
CA VAL A 288 -16.95 -18.74 2.16
C VAL A 288 -17.22 -19.17 3.60
N ALA A 289 -17.25 -20.47 3.89
CA ALA A 289 -17.50 -20.98 5.23
C ALA A 289 -16.39 -20.62 6.22
N ALA A 290 -15.13 -20.68 5.79
CA ALA A 290 -13.99 -20.27 6.60
C ALA A 290 -14.00 -18.75 6.86
N ALA A 291 -14.21 -17.95 5.81
CA ALA A 291 -14.29 -16.49 5.92
C ALA A 291 -15.47 -16.00 6.80
N ALA A 292 -16.59 -16.74 6.84
CA ALA A 292 -17.76 -16.37 7.61
C ALA A 292 -17.55 -16.34 9.13
N GLN A 293 -16.46 -16.94 9.64
CA GLN A 293 -16.13 -16.93 11.07
C GLN A 293 -15.47 -15.61 11.51
N ALA A 294 -14.75 -14.95 10.60
CA ALA A 294 -13.94 -13.78 10.92
C ALA A 294 -14.72 -12.63 11.59
N PRO A 295 -15.93 -12.23 11.14
CA PRO A 295 -16.65 -11.11 11.75
C PRO A 295 -16.92 -11.29 13.24
N GLY A 296 -17.29 -12.50 13.67
CA GLY A 296 -17.54 -12.79 15.09
C GLY A 296 -16.27 -12.73 15.92
N LEU A 297 -15.16 -13.26 15.40
CA LEU A 297 -13.85 -13.23 16.06
C LEU A 297 -13.32 -11.81 16.19
N VAL A 298 -13.45 -11.00 15.13
CA VAL A 298 -13.09 -9.57 15.15
C VAL A 298 -13.93 -8.82 16.19
N ALA A 299 -15.24 -9.08 16.26
CA ALA A 299 -16.10 -8.46 17.27
C ALA A 299 -15.66 -8.80 18.70
N THR A 300 -15.27 -10.05 18.96
CA THR A 300 -14.73 -10.45 20.27
C THR A 300 -13.44 -9.70 20.60
N LEU A 301 -12.51 -9.58 19.64
CA LEU A 301 -11.23 -8.89 19.85
C LEU A 301 -11.42 -7.38 20.07
N LEU A 302 -12.35 -6.75 19.36
CA LEU A 302 -12.70 -5.34 19.58
C LEU A 302 -13.36 -5.10 20.95
N ALA A 303 -14.11 -6.08 21.46
CA ALA A 303 -14.77 -5.99 22.76
C ALA A 303 -13.83 -6.22 23.96
N ALA A 304 -12.62 -6.75 23.73
CA ALA A 304 -11.66 -7.10 24.77
C ALA A 304 -10.91 -5.87 25.34
N ALA A 305 -11.64 -4.85 25.80
CA ALA A 305 -11.06 -3.66 26.40
C ALA A 305 -10.37 -4.00 27.74
N PRO A 306 -9.08 -3.67 27.91
CA PRO A 306 -8.34 -3.98 29.13
C PRO A 306 -8.51 -2.92 30.23
N ASP A 307 -8.45 -3.38 31.48
CA ASP A 307 -8.38 -2.51 32.66
C ASP A 307 -6.92 -2.22 33.05
N LEU A 308 -6.68 -0.99 33.53
CA LEU A 308 -5.43 -0.56 34.20
C LEU A 308 -4.15 -0.99 33.44
N GLN A 309 -3.21 -1.68 34.10
CA GLN A 309 -1.94 -2.14 33.53
C GLN A 309 -1.96 -3.60 33.06
N ARG A 310 -3.05 -4.33 33.28
CA ARG A 310 -3.27 -5.70 32.76
C ARG A 310 -4.75 -6.06 32.80
N GLY A 311 -5.31 -6.44 31.65
CA GLY A 311 -6.72 -6.81 31.53
C GLY A 311 -7.08 -8.08 32.33
N ALA A 312 -8.04 -7.95 33.24
CA ALA A 312 -8.59 -9.08 33.99
C ALA A 312 -9.74 -9.72 33.18
N GLY A 313 -9.49 -10.89 32.60
CA GLY A 313 -10.43 -11.58 31.72
C GLY A 313 -10.41 -11.07 30.27
N SER A 314 -10.42 -9.75 30.04
CA SER A 314 -10.36 -9.17 28.68
C SER A 314 -9.13 -9.63 27.89
N TRP A 315 -7.93 -9.56 28.49
CA TRP A 315 -6.71 -10.09 27.86
C TRP A 315 -6.78 -11.59 27.57
N HIS A 316 -7.41 -12.38 28.44
CA HIS A 316 -7.53 -13.84 28.29
C HIS A 316 -8.50 -14.19 27.15
N ALA A 317 -9.50 -13.33 26.92
CA ALA A 317 -10.47 -13.48 25.85
C ALA A 317 -9.86 -13.28 24.45
N GLU A 318 -8.63 -12.78 24.34
CA GLU A 318 -7.97 -12.54 23.05
C GLU A 318 -7.31 -13.78 22.45
N TRP A 319 -6.67 -14.62 23.27
CA TRP A 319 -5.69 -15.61 22.78
C TRP A 319 -6.27 -16.60 21.77
N GLN A 320 -7.42 -17.19 22.09
CA GLN A 320 -8.07 -18.16 21.21
C GLN A 320 -8.74 -17.48 20.00
N PRO A 321 -9.53 -16.40 20.14
CA PRO A 321 -10.10 -15.71 18.98
C PRO A 321 -9.06 -15.14 18.01
N PHE A 322 -7.95 -14.58 18.51
CA PHE A 322 -6.87 -14.07 17.67
C PHE A 322 -6.23 -15.19 16.83
N THR A 323 -5.90 -16.31 17.49
CA THR A 323 -5.35 -17.50 16.83
C THR A 323 -6.32 -18.09 15.80
N GLU A 324 -7.60 -18.20 16.15
CA GLU A 324 -8.62 -18.73 15.23
C GLU A 324 -8.90 -17.78 14.07
N LEU A 325 -8.77 -16.47 14.26
CA LEU A 325 -8.93 -15.49 13.18
C LEU A 325 -7.82 -15.62 12.14
N LEU A 326 -6.56 -15.75 12.58
CA LEU A 326 -5.43 -16.05 11.69
C LEU A 326 -5.68 -17.35 10.92
N ARG A 327 -6.03 -18.42 11.64
CA ARG A 327 -6.24 -19.76 11.07
C ARG A 327 -7.40 -19.82 10.08
N SER A 328 -8.57 -19.29 10.44
CA SER A 328 -9.76 -19.31 9.59
C SER A 328 -9.58 -18.44 8.35
N THR A 329 -8.90 -17.30 8.48
CA THR A 329 -8.56 -16.45 7.33
C THR A 329 -7.53 -17.13 6.41
N GLY A 330 -6.51 -17.77 6.98
CA GLY A 330 -5.56 -18.62 6.25
C GLY A 330 -6.24 -19.71 5.43
N SER A 331 -7.12 -20.46 6.07
CA SER A 331 -7.94 -21.50 5.43
C SER A 331 -8.83 -20.93 4.31
N ALA A 332 -9.44 -19.76 4.54
CA ALA A 332 -10.28 -19.11 3.53
C ALA A 332 -9.49 -18.75 2.26
N VAL A 333 -8.30 -18.15 2.43
CA VAL A 333 -7.41 -17.81 1.30
C VAL A 333 -6.91 -19.07 0.59
N TRP A 334 -6.52 -20.10 1.33
CA TRP A 334 -6.07 -21.36 0.74
C TRP A 334 -7.15 -22.04 -0.11
N TRP A 335 -8.39 -22.07 0.39
CA TRP A 335 -9.53 -22.59 -0.35
C TRP A 335 -9.87 -21.74 -1.57
N LEU A 336 -9.76 -20.42 -1.47
CA LEU A 336 -9.92 -19.53 -2.61
C LEU A 336 -8.86 -19.79 -3.68
N ARG A 337 -7.59 -19.90 -3.29
CA ARG A 337 -6.48 -20.25 -4.20
C ARG A 337 -6.76 -21.57 -4.92
N THR A 338 -7.22 -22.57 -4.16
CA THR A 338 -7.62 -23.88 -4.69
C THR A 338 -8.76 -23.75 -5.69
N SER A 339 -9.79 -22.94 -5.39
CA SER A 339 -10.90 -22.66 -6.29
C SER A 339 -10.43 -22.02 -7.60
N LEU A 340 -9.63 -20.94 -7.51
CA LEU A 340 -9.09 -20.22 -8.67
C LEU A 340 -8.19 -21.10 -9.56
N SER A 341 -7.44 -22.03 -8.97
CA SER A 341 -6.60 -22.99 -9.72
C SER A 341 -7.43 -24.02 -10.50
N ARG A 342 -8.65 -24.30 -10.04
CA ARG A 342 -9.57 -25.29 -10.61
C ARG A 342 -10.63 -24.65 -11.50
N LEU A 343 -10.67 -23.32 -11.57
CA LEU A 343 -11.73 -22.57 -12.19
C LEU A 343 -11.70 -22.73 -13.72
N ARG A 344 -12.85 -23.05 -14.30
CA ARG A 344 -13.09 -23.04 -15.75
C ARG A 344 -14.15 -22.02 -16.08
N ILE A 345 -13.86 -21.19 -17.09
CA ILE A 345 -14.74 -20.13 -17.58
C ILE A 345 -15.45 -20.64 -18.84
N HIS A 346 -16.75 -20.36 -18.98
CA HIS A 346 -17.58 -20.81 -20.11
C HIS A 346 -18.12 -19.62 -20.93
N PRO A 347 -17.31 -18.99 -21.80
CA PRO A 347 -17.72 -17.83 -22.60
C PRO A 347 -18.99 -18.04 -23.43
N VAL A 348 -19.17 -19.26 -23.99
CA VAL A 348 -20.37 -19.62 -24.77
C VAL A 348 -21.62 -19.54 -23.88
N ARG A 349 -21.52 -19.98 -22.63
CA ARG A 349 -22.62 -19.93 -21.68
C ARG A 349 -22.92 -18.49 -21.24
N MET A 350 -21.89 -17.68 -21.00
CA MET A 350 -22.05 -16.25 -20.70
C MET A 350 -22.80 -15.52 -21.82
N ARG A 351 -22.40 -15.75 -23.09
CA ARG A 351 -23.09 -15.17 -24.25
C ARG A 351 -24.55 -15.62 -24.33
N ARG A 352 -24.83 -16.89 -24.06
CA ARG A 352 -26.21 -17.40 -24.06
C ARG A 352 -27.05 -16.76 -22.97
N ASN A 353 -26.51 -16.60 -21.76
CA ASN A 353 -27.23 -15.97 -20.66
C ASN A 353 -27.48 -14.48 -20.92
N LEU A 354 -26.56 -13.80 -21.58
CA LEU A 354 -26.72 -12.42 -22.04
C LEU A 354 -27.85 -12.28 -23.08
N ALA A 355 -28.02 -13.28 -23.95
CA ALA A 355 -29.11 -13.29 -24.93
C ALA A 355 -30.50 -13.65 -24.33
N ALA A 356 -30.58 -14.06 -23.07
CA ALA A 356 -31.79 -14.65 -22.49
C ALA A 356 -33.01 -13.70 -22.45
N THR A 357 -32.79 -12.39 -22.43
CA THR A 357 -33.87 -11.37 -22.45
C THR A 357 -34.24 -10.91 -23.86
N GLY A 358 -33.72 -11.56 -24.90
CA GLY A 358 -34.02 -11.20 -26.29
C GLY A 358 -33.61 -9.77 -26.67
N GLY A 359 -32.61 -9.20 -25.98
CA GLY A 359 -32.12 -7.83 -26.18
C GLY A 359 -32.74 -6.78 -25.25
N ALA A 360 -33.76 -7.12 -24.45
CA ALA A 360 -34.44 -6.15 -23.57
C ALA A 360 -33.50 -5.52 -22.51
N LEU A 361 -32.40 -6.19 -22.18
CA LEU A 361 -31.36 -5.62 -21.31
C LEU A 361 -30.71 -4.33 -21.86
N LEU A 362 -30.82 -4.08 -23.17
CA LEU A 362 -30.33 -2.87 -23.83
C LEU A 362 -31.41 -1.81 -24.05
N ALA A 363 -32.59 -1.98 -23.44
CA ALA A 363 -33.70 -1.03 -23.53
C ALA A 363 -33.30 0.40 -23.13
N GLU A 364 -32.42 0.57 -22.14
CA GLU A 364 -31.89 1.88 -21.76
C GLU A 364 -31.10 2.54 -22.91
N ARG A 365 -30.27 1.76 -23.62
CA ARG A 365 -29.48 2.25 -24.76
C ARG A 365 -30.39 2.70 -25.90
N VAL A 366 -31.43 1.90 -26.21
CA VAL A 366 -32.43 2.25 -27.22
C VAL A 366 -33.19 3.51 -26.81
N SER A 367 -33.60 3.60 -25.54
CA SER A 367 -34.27 4.80 -25.00
C SER A 367 -33.40 6.03 -25.17
N THR A 368 -32.10 5.92 -24.84
CA THR A 368 -31.12 7.01 -24.93
C THR A 368 -30.92 7.47 -26.38
N ALA A 369 -30.83 6.53 -27.33
CA ALA A 369 -30.68 6.86 -28.75
C ALA A 369 -31.89 7.63 -29.32
N LEU A 370 -33.08 7.42 -28.76
CA LEU A 370 -34.32 8.06 -29.19
C LEU A 370 -34.58 9.43 -28.54
N ILE A 371 -33.84 9.81 -27.49
CA ILE A 371 -34.04 11.09 -26.76
C ILE A 371 -33.97 12.31 -27.68
N PRO A 372 -33.00 12.43 -28.61
CA PRO A 372 -32.89 13.62 -29.48
C PRO A 372 -34.12 13.82 -30.38
N GLN A 373 -34.87 12.76 -30.69
CA GLN A 373 -35.99 12.78 -31.64
C GLN A 373 -37.34 12.84 -30.92
N LEU A 374 -37.49 12.16 -29.78
CA LEU A 374 -38.77 12.00 -29.08
C LEU A 374 -38.83 12.73 -27.74
N GLY A 375 -37.69 13.16 -27.19
CA GLY A 375 -37.58 13.62 -25.81
C GLY A 375 -37.51 12.48 -24.80
N ARG A 376 -37.05 12.79 -23.58
CA ARG A 376 -36.69 11.79 -22.55
C ARG A 376 -37.86 10.89 -22.12
N LEU A 377 -38.99 11.48 -21.71
CA LEU A 377 -40.14 10.71 -21.22
C LEU A 377 -40.81 9.89 -22.33
N PRO A 378 -41.09 10.47 -23.53
CA PRO A 378 -41.72 9.70 -24.59
C PRO A 378 -40.84 8.55 -25.12
N ALA A 379 -39.52 8.72 -25.18
CA ALA A 379 -38.60 7.64 -25.55
C ALA A 379 -38.65 6.48 -24.55
N HIS A 380 -38.65 6.79 -23.25
CA HIS A 380 -38.73 5.79 -22.19
C HIS A 380 -40.06 5.02 -22.23
N GLU A 381 -41.19 5.72 -22.40
CA GLU A 381 -42.53 5.11 -22.50
C GLU A 381 -42.63 4.15 -23.69
N VAL A 382 -42.24 4.60 -24.89
CA VAL A 382 -42.31 3.79 -26.11
C VAL A 382 -41.44 2.54 -26.01
N VAL A 383 -40.23 2.67 -25.46
CA VAL A 383 -39.35 1.51 -25.27
C VAL A 383 -39.92 0.57 -24.20
N GLY A 384 -40.50 1.11 -23.12
CA GLY A 384 -41.19 0.32 -22.09
C GLY A 384 -42.36 -0.49 -22.66
N GLU A 385 -43.16 0.11 -23.54
CA GLU A 385 -44.23 -0.60 -24.28
C GLU A 385 -43.67 -1.73 -25.15
N CYS A 386 -42.53 -1.50 -25.83
CA CYS A 386 -41.88 -2.52 -26.65
C CYS A 386 -41.33 -3.67 -25.80
N VAL A 387 -40.76 -3.39 -24.62
CA VAL A 387 -40.33 -4.43 -23.67
C VAL A 387 -41.53 -5.22 -23.16
N ALA A 388 -42.62 -4.56 -22.80
CA ALA A 388 -43.84 -5.24 -22.31
C ALA A 388 -44.50 -6.13 -23.37
N ARG A 389 -44.34 -5.82 -24.66
CA ARG A 389 -44.82 -6.63 -25.78
C ARG A 389 -43.91 -7.82 -26.13
N ALA A 390 -42.66 -7.83 -25.67
CA ALA A 390 -41.76 -8.95 -25.89
C ALA A 390 -42.10 -10.10 -24.92
N ASP A 391 -42.97 -11.01 -25.35
CA ASP A 391 -43.57 -12.08 -24.54
C ASP A 391 -43.02 -13.49 -24.83
N GLY A 392 -41.86 -13.56 -25.50
CA GLY A 392 -41.21 -14.80 -25.91
C GLY A 392 -41.69 -15.36 -27.26
N ARG A 393 -42.80 -14.85 -27.82
CA ARG A 393 -43.19 -15.08 -29.23
C ARG A 393 -42.70 -13.96 -30.14
N LEU A 394 -42.72 -12.73 -29.64
CA LEU A 394 -42.18 -11.55 -30.32
C LEU A 394 -40.83 -11.17 -29.68
N THR A 395 -39.78 -10.95 -30.48
CA THR A 395 -38.51 -10.46 -29.94
C THR A 395 -38.61 -8.96 -29.62
N PHE A 396 -37.75 -8.45 -28.74
CA PHE A 396 -37.69 -7.01 -28.48
C PHE A 396 -37.35 -6.21 -29.74
N ALA A 397 -36.49 -6.75 -30.62
CA ALA A 397 -36.18 -6.15 -31.92
C ALA A 397 -37.43 -6.05 -32.82
N ASP A 398 -38.28 -7.09 -32.83
CA ASP A 398 -39.51 -7.08 -33.61
C ASP A 398 -40.56 -6.12 -33.03
N ALA A 399 -40.63 -6.03 -31.69
CA ALA A 399 -41.47 -5.04 -31.00
C ALA A 399 -41.10 -3.61 -31.40
N LEU A 400 -39.79 -3.30 -31.44
CA LEU A 400 -39.28 -1.99 -31.86
C LEU A 400 -39.64 -1.69 -33.32
N ARG A 401 -39.44 -2.65 -34.23
CA ARG A 401 -39.76 -2.49 -35.68
C ARG A 401 -41.25 -2.26 -35.94
N ALA A 402 -42.10 -2.95 -35.20
CA ALA A 402 -43.55 -2.88 -35.37
C ALA A 402 -44.18 -1.66 -34.68
N HIS A 403 -43.42 -0.90 -33.87
CA HIS A 403 -43.98 0.19 -33.09
C HIS A 403 -44.27 1.44 -33.96
N PRO A 404 -45.52 1.92 -34.06
CA PRO A 404 -45.87 3.02 -34.97
C PRO A 404 -45.11 4.31 -34.72
N ARG A 405 -44.82 4.63 -33.45
CA ARG A 405 -44.06 5.84 -33.06
C ARG A 405 -42.57 5.78 -33.38
N LEU A 406 -42.06 4.59 -33.76
CA LEU A 406 -40.65 4.40 -34.16
C LEU A 406 -40.50 4.25 -35.68
N ALA A 407 -41.61 4.26 -36.44
CA ALA A 407 -41.58 4.13 -37.89
C ALA A 407 -40.78 5.29 -38.52
N GLY A 408 -39.72 4.95 -39.25
CA GLY A 408 -38.82 5.92 -39.88
C GLY A 408 -37.80 6.58 -38.94
N LEU A 409 -37.77 6.21 -37.66
CA LEU A 409 -36.79 6.70 -36.68
C LEU A 409 -35.65 5.72 -36.43
N LEU A 410 -35.91 4.41 -36.55
CA LEU A 410 -34.93 3.35 -36.45
C LEU A 410 -35.14 2.34 -37.58
N ASP A 411 -34.09 2.07 -38.35
CA ASP A 411 -34.08 1.00 -39.34
C ASP A 411 -33.65 -0.35 -38.73
N ARG A 412 -33.66 -1.40 -39.57
CA ARG A 412 -33.29 -2.75 -39.14
C ARG A 412 -31.85 -2.83 -38.61
N GLY A 413 -30.91 -2.19 -39.30
CA GLY A 413 -29.50 -2.20 -38.96
C GLY A 413 -29.20 -1.40 -37.69
N GLU A 414 -29.86 -0.26 -37.51
CA GLU A 414 -29.78 0.54 -36.29
C GLU A 414 -30.30 -0.22 -35.07
N ILE A 415 -31.42 -0.93 -35.19
CA ILE A 415 -31.94 -1.78 -34.11
C ILE A 415 -30.96 -2.91 -33.80
N GLU A 416 -30.43 -3.60 -34.80
CA GLU A 416 -29.44 -4.68 -34.60
C GLU A 416 -28.16 -4.14 -33.92
N ALA A 417 -27.67 -2.96 -34.32
CA ALA A 417 -26.49 -2.32 -33.72
C ALA A 417 -26.73 -1.87 -32.27
N LEU A 418 -27.90 -1.28 -31.98
CA LEU A 418 -28.26 -0.88 -30.62
C LEU A 418 -28.43 -2.10 -29.70
N LEU A 419 -28.90 -3.23 -30.24
CA LEU A 419 -29.09 -4.47 -29.49
C LEU A 419 -27.86 -5.39 -29.44
N GLU A 420 -26.71 -4.97 -29.98
CA GLU A 420 -25.45 -5.71 -29.88
C GLU A 420 -24.77 -5.46 -28.50
N PRO A 421 -24.75 -6.45 -27.58
CA PRO A 421 -24.30 -6.23 -26.21
C PRO A 421 -22.80 -5.90 -26.09
N SER A 422 -21.97 -6.44 -26.98
CA SER A 422 -20.52 -6.19 -26.93
C SER A 422 -20.13 -4.75 -27.24
N THR A 423 -21.05 -3.95 -27.79
CA THR A 423 -20.83 -2.52 -28.08
C THR A 423 -21.37 -1.59 -27.00
N TYR A 424 -21.95 -2.12 -25.91
CA TYR A 424 -22.46 -1.33 -24.79
C TYR A 424 -21.77 -1.70 -23.47
N LEU A 425 -20.44 -1.57 -23.46
CA LEU A 425 -19.57 -1.94 -22.34
C LEU A 425 -19.05 -0.73 -21.53
N GLY A 426 -19.38 0.49 -21.94
CA GLY A 426 -18.94 1.73 -21.28
C GLY A 426 -17.42 1.77 -21.08
N SER A 427 -16.99 2.20 -19.89
CA SER A 427 -15.57 2.32 -19.52
C SER A 427 -14.92 1.00 -19.06
N THR A 428 -15.55 -0.15 -19.32
CA THR A 428 -15.05 -1.47 -18.89
C THR A 428 -13.57 -1.70 -19.26
N PRO A 429 -13.12 -1.46 -20.51
CA PRO A 429 -11.72 -1.68 -20.88
C PRO A 429 -10.73 -0.83 -20.05
N ILE A 430 -11.11 0.40 -19.71
CA ILE A 430 -10.30 1.31 -18.90
C ILE A 430 -10.16 0.76 -17.47
N PHE A 431 -11.26 0.29 -16.87
CA PHE A 431 -11.22 -0.25 -15.51
C PHE A 431 -10.43 -1.55 -15.41
N VAL A 432 -10.55 -2.42 -16.41
CA VAL A 432 -9.72 -3.62 -16.53
C VAL A 432 -8.23 -3.25 -16.63
N GLY A 433 -7.88 -2.30 -17.50
CA GLY A 433 -6.50 -1.82 -17.65
C GLY A 433 -5.94 -1.22 -16.36
N ARG A 434 -6.74 -0.45 -15.60
CA ARG A 434 -6.34 0.11 -14.30
C ARG A 434 -6.06 -0.97 -13.26
N ALA A 435 -6.90 -2.00 -13.18
CA ALA A 435 -6.69 -3.10 -12.24
C ALA A 435 -5.41 -3.88 -12.54
N LEU A 436 -5.14 -4.17 -13.82
CA LEU A 436 -3.91 -4.84 -14.26
C LEU A 436 -2.67 -3.98 -14.00
N ALA A 437 -2.72 -2.68 -14.30
CA ALA A 437 -1.63 -1.76 -14.01
C ALA A 437 -1.36 -1.65 -12.50
N GLY A 438 -2.41 -1.60 -11.68
CA GLY A 438 -2.30 -1.59 -10.23
C GLY A 438 -1.69 -2.88 -9.66
N HIS A 439 -1.95 -4.04 -10.27
CA HIS A 439 -1.30 -5.31 -9.90
C HIS A 439 0.18 -5.32 -10.29
N ALA A 440 0.52 -4.89 -11.51
CA ALA A 440 1.90 -4.81 -11.97
C ALA A 440 2.76 -3.85 -11.12
N GLY A 441 2.18 -2.72 -10.68
CA GLY A 441 2.82 -1.79 -9.75
C GLY A 441 3.17 -2.45 -8.42
N ARG A 442 2.25 -3.25 -7.84
CA ARG A 442 2.50 -4.00 -6.59
C ARG A 442 3.58 -5.06 -6.74
N GLN A 443 3.62 -5.80 -7.85
CA GLN A 443 4.67 -6.79 -8.09
C GLN A 443 6.06 -6.15 -8.20
N SER A 444 6.13 -4.96 -8.80
CA SER A 444 7.38 -4.21 -8.91
C SER A 444 7.88 -3.72 -7.55
N ALA A 445 6.97 -3.33 -6.65
CA ALA A 445 7.27 -2.95 -5.28
C ALA A 445 7.59 -4.16 -4.36
N GLY A 446 6.94 -5.31 -4.55
CA GLY A 446 7.17 -6.51 -3.74
C GLY A 446 8.42 -7.33 -4.09
N ASN A 447 9.09 -7.03 -5.21
CA ASN A 447 10.32 -7.73 -5.63
C ASN A 447 11.59 -7.15 -4.98
N THR A 448 11.48 -6.06 -4.21
CA THR A 448 12.45 -5.71 -3.17
C THR A 448 12.12 -6.54 -1.93
N SER A 449 12.99 -7.49 -1.57
CA SER A 449 12.67 -8.55 -0.58
C SER A 449 12.14 -7.99 0.76
N LEU A 450 11.19 -8.71 1.38
CA LEU A 450 10.68 -8.43 2.74
C LEU A 450 11.81 -8.33 3.80
N ASP A 451 12.91 -9.08 3.63
CA ASP A 451 14.09 -8.97 4.50
C ASP A 451 14.79 -7.61 4.34
N THR A 452 14.76 -7.04 3.14
CA THR A 452 15.26 -5.68 2.85
C THR A 452 14.39 -4.62 3.52
N ASP A 453 13.07 -4.79 3.56
CA ASP A 453 12.16 -3.84 4.20
C ASP A 453 12.26 -3.89 5.73
N LEU A 454 12.34 -5.07 6.33
CA LEU A 454 12.50 -5.21 7.79
C LEU A 454 13.86 -4.67 8.28
N SER A 455 14.93 -4.85 7.51
CA SER A 455 16.24 -4.26 7.81
C SER A 455 16.31 -2.74 7.56
N ARG A 456 15.55 -2.21 6.58
CA ARG A 456 15.40 -0.76 6.31
C ARG A 456 14.56 -0.05 7.37
N LEU A 457 13.47 -0.66 7.83
CA LEU A 457 12.59 -0.11 8.88
C LEU A 457 13.22 -0.19 10.28
N GLY A 458 13.98 -1.26 10.56
CA GLY A 458 14.86 -1.32 11.73
C GLY A 458 15.98 -0.27 11.70
N ALA A 459 16.35 0.25 10.52
CA ALA A 459 17.29 1.36 10.39
C ALA A 459 16.62 2.73 10.58
N ALA A 460 15.35 2.87 10.18
CA ALA A 460 14.55 4.08 10.36
C ALA A 460 14.23 4.36 11.85
N ARG A 461 14.06 3.33 12.70
CA ARG A 461 13.87 3.48 14.16
C ARG A 461 15.16 3.67 14.96
N ARG A 462 16.35 3.47 14.38
CA ARG A 462 17.66 3.58 15.07
C ARG A 462 18.11 5.00 15.45
N ARG A 463 17.28 6.04 15.30
CA ARG A 463 17.66 7.44 15.61
C ARG A 463 16.62 8.15 16.47
N ALA A 464 16.42 7.64 17.68
CA ALA A 464 15.80 8.42 18.75
C ALA A 464 16.42 8.04 20.10
N GLU A 465 17.67 8.47 20.35
CA GLU A 465 18.16 8.71 21.71
C GLU A 465 19.06 9.96 21.72
N PRO A 466 19.02 10.78 22.79
CA PRO A 466 19.72 12.04 22.85
C PRO A 466 21.14 11.83 23.39
N ALA A 467 22.14 12.10 22.56
CA ALA A 467 23.44 12.53 23.04
C ALA A 467 24.13 13.37 21.95
N VAL A 468 24.17 14.68 22.17
CA VAL A 468 25.05 15.59 21.41
C VAL A 468 26.49 15.23 21.79
N SER A 469 27.05 14.29 21.04
CA SER A 469 28.48 14.06 20.91
C SER A 469 28.77 14.08 19.41
N ALA A 470 29.64 15.00 19.00
CA ALA A 470 29.95 15.31 17.61
C ALA A 470 30.44 14.07 16.84
N ARG A 471 29.52 13.35 16.21
CA ARG A 471 29.83 12.31 15.24
C ARG A 471 30.12 12.94 13.87
N PRO A 472 31.09 12.42 13.10
CA PRO A 472 31.52 13.03 11.85
C PRO A 472 30.41 12.99 10.78
N ARG A 473 30.27 14.10 10.05
CA ARG A 473 29.35 14.28 8.91
C ARG A 473 29.50 13.14 7.90
N THR A 474 28.39 12.55 7.44
CA THR A 474 28.42 11.69 6.24
C THR A 474 28.58 12.57 5.00
N THR A 475 29.79 12.67 4.47
CA THR A 475 30.11 13.43 3.25
C THR A 475 29.98 12.56 2.02
N GLY A 476 29.22 13.01 1.02
CA GLY A 476 29.13 12.37 -0.30
C GLY A 476 27.71 12.22 -0.83
N PRO A 477 27.58 11.86 -2.12
CA PRO A 477 26.29 11.54 -2.70
C PRO A 477 25.71 10.27 -2.05
N VAL A 478 24.41 10.26 -1.85
CA VAL A 478 23.67 9.10 -1.35
C VAL A 478 22.84 8.48 -2.47
N GLU A 479 22.56 7.20 -2.34
CA GLU A 479 21.72 6.51 -3.30
C GLU A 479 20.24 6.90 -3.09
N LEU A 480 19.79 7.90 -3.85
CA LEU A 480 18.40 8.33 -3.81
C LEU A 480 17.46 7.26 -4.39
N ARG A 481 16.23 7.19 -3.88
CA ARG A 481 15.14 6.54 -4.58
C ARG A 481 14.92 7.23 -5.92
N SER A 482 14.96 6.47 -7.01
CA SER A 482 14.60 6.98 -8.33
C SER A 482 13.94 5.92 -9.20
N GLU A 483 13.17 6.37 -10.18
CA GLU A 483 12.51 5.55 -11.20
C GLU A 483 12.84 6.09 -12.58
N SER A 484 12.94 5.21 -13.58
CA SER A 484 13.08 5.57 -15.00
C SER A 484 11.90 4.99 -15.78
N TYR A 485 11.38 5.78 -16.71
CA TYR A 485 10.26 5.42 -17.60
C TYR A 485 10.57 5.83 -19.05
N GLY A 486 10.03 5.09 -20.03
CA GLY A 486 10.34 5.23 -21.45
C GLY A 486 11.25 4.10 -21.97
N ASP A 487 11.39 3.99 -23.30
CA ASP A 487 12.13 2.92 -23.97
C ASP A 487 13.66 3.02 -23.89
N GLY A 488 14.16 4.06 -23.21
CA GLY A 488 15.58 4.30 -22.99
C GLY A 488 16.32 4.96 -24.15
N SER A 489 15.67 5.20 -25.30
CA SER A 489 16.29 5.77 -26.51
C SER A 489 16.24 7.30 -26.60
N GLY A 490 15.32 7.91 -25.85
CA GLY A 490 15.09 9.36 -25.81
C GLY A 490 16.05 10.16 -24.94
N GLU A 491 16.06 11.49 -25.14
CA GLU A 491 16.75 12.41 -24.22
C GLU A 491 16.16 12.29 -22.80
N ALA A 492 17.03 12.32 -21.79
CA ALA A 492 16.60 12.13 -20.41
C ALA A 492 15.99 13.40 -19.80
N VAL A 493 14.95 13.23 -18.99
CA VAL A 493 14.32 14.30 -18.19
C VAL A 493 14.35 13.88 -16.72
N LEU A 494 15.07 14.62 -15.88
CA LEU A 494 15.16 14.40 -14.44
C LEU A 494 14.14 15.31 -13.71
N LEU A 495 13.19 14.70 -13.01
CA LEU A 495 12.15 15.36 -12.22
C LEU A 495 12.47 15.28 -10.72
N VAL A 496 12.52 16.43 -10.05
CA VAL A 496 12.97 16.56 -8.65
C VAL A 496 11.88 17.20 -7.78
N ASN A 497 11.53 16.54 -6.66
CA ASN A 497 10.40 16.88 -5.80
C ASN A 497 10.63 18.12 -4.91
N ALA A 498 9.54 18.62 -4.32
CA ALA A 498 9.57 19.72 -3.35
C ALA A 498 9.86 19.23 -1.92
N LEU A 499 10.23 20.17 -1.04
CA LEU A 499 10.38 19.92 0.39
C LEU A 499 9.05 19.41 0.99
N GLY A 500 9.11 18.31 1.73
CA GLY A 500 7.96 17.64 2.37
C GLY A 500 7.12 16.78 1.43
N SER A 501 7.48 16.67 0.15
CA SER A 501 6.80 15.81 -0.82
C SER A 501 7.71 14.66 -1.27
N ASP A 502 7.24 13.82 -2.19
CA ASP A 502 8.00 12.74 -2.83
C ASP A 502 7.87 12.81 -4.37
N LEU A 503 8.41 11.82 -5.07
CA LEU A 503 8.39 11.69 -6.53
C LEU A 503 6.98 11.51 -7.12
N SER A 504 5.96 11.22 -6.30
CA SER A 504 4.56 11.05 -6.76
C SER A 504 3.94 12.36 -7.25
N ILE A 505 4.51 13.52 -6.87
CA ILE A 505 4.04 14.81 -7.39
C ILE A 505 4.21 14.94 -8.91
N TRP A 506 4.97 14.03 -9.52
CA TRP A 506 5.24 13.99 -10.96
C TRP A 506 4.43 12.94 -11.71
N ASP A 507 3.48 12.24 -11.08
CA ASP A 507 2.68 11.17 -11.72
C ASP A 507 2.03 11.61 -13.05
N ASP A 508 1.49 12.84 -13.10
CA ASP A 508 0.83 13.41 -14.28
C ASP A 508 1.80 13.82 -15.41
N TYR A 509 3.11 13.71 -15.21
CA TYR A 509 4.15 14.12 -16.16
C TYR A 509 4.87 12.94 -16.79
N VAL A 510 4.95 11.80 -16.09
CA VAL A 510 5.76 10.64 -16.53
C VAL A 510 5.33 10.13 -17.89
N ARG A 511 4.05 9.77 -18.06
CA ARG A 511 3.54 9.24 -19.33
C ARG A 511 3.54 10.28 -20.44
N PRO A 512 3.01 11.51 -20.25
CA PRO A 512 2.95 12.47 -21.34
C PRO A 512 4.33 12.92 -21.87
N LEU A 513 5.35 12.98 -21.02
CA LEU A 513 6.72 13.26 -21.46
C LEU A 513 7.33 12.04 -22.18
N ALA A 514 7.08 10.81 -21.70
CA ALA A 514 7.54 9.61 -22.39
C ALA A 514 6.88 9.41 -23.75
N ASP A 515 5.58 9.72 -23.88
CA ASP A 515 4.85 9.69 -25.16
C ASP A 515 5.41 10.72 -26.17
N LYS A 516 6.10 11.76 -25.68
CA LYS A 516 6.85 12.73 -26.48
C LYS A 516 8.28 12.27 -26.83
N GLY A 517 8.65 11.04 -26.46
CA GLY A 517 9.93 10.43 -26.76
C GLY A 517 11.03 10.72 -25.74
N PHE A 518 10.71 11.21 -24.55
CA PHE A 518 11.71 11.42 -23.49
C PHE A 518 11.90 10.17 -22.62
N ARG A 519 13.12 9.96 -22.12
CA ARG A 519 13.38 9.03 -21.01
C ARG A 519 13.17 9.78 -19.69
N VAL A 520 12.08 9.52 -18.99
CA VAL A 520 11.74 10.27 -17.77
C VAL A 520 12.32 9.58 -16.55
N ILE A 521 13.14 10.30 -15.79
CA ILE A 521 13.69 9.88 -14.51
C ILE A 521 13.09 10.78 -13.43
N ARG A 522 12.57 10.21 -12.35
CA ARG A 522 12.12 10.96 -11.18
C ARG A 522 12.78 10.42 -9.93
N CYS A 523 13.06 11.28 -8.96
CA CYS A 523 13.72 10.87 -7.71
C CYS A 523 13.16 11.58 -6.49
N ASP A 524 13.28 10.91 -5.34
CA ASP A 524 13.06 11.52 -4.04
C ASP A 524 14.34 12.20 -3.57
N THR A 525 14.24 13.46 -3.16
CA THR A 525 15.32 14.20 -2.50
C THR A 525 15.74 13.47 -1.22
N ARG A 526 17.04 13.51 -0.85
CA ARG A 526 17.49 12.93 0.42
C ARG A 526 16.60 13.41 1.59
N GLY A 527 16.31 12.51 2.52
CA GLY A 527 15.42 12.80 3.63
C GLY A 527 13.92 12.86 3.30
N HIS A 528 13.51 12.49 2.09
CA HIS A 528 12.12 12.49 1.63
C HIS A 528 11.77 11.17 0.93
N GLY A 529 10.48 10.85 0.85
CA GLY A 529 9.99 9.61 0.22
C GLY A 529 10.77 8.40 0.74
N ASP A 530 11.21 7.54 -0.17
CA ASP A 530 12.02 6.35 0.18
C ASP A 530 13.53 6.62 0.13
N SER A 531 13.96 7.87 -0.03
CA SER A 531 15.39 8.22 -0.04
C SER A 531 15.99 8.22 1.37
N PRO A 532 17.28 7.87 1.51
CA PRO A 532 17.93 7.77 2.81
C PRO A 532 17.98 9.11 3.54
N VAL A 533 18.10 9.03 4.88
CA VAL A 533 18.28 10.17 5.80
C VAL A 533 19.72 10.19 6.33
N PRO A 534 20.73 10.61 5.54
CA PRO A 534 22.11 10.69 6.00
C PRO A 534 22.26 11.62 7.21
N LEU A 535 23.35 11.49 7.98
CA LEU A 535 23.59 12.41 9.09
C LEU A 535 23.92 13.80 8.54
N GLY A 536 23.22 14.82 9.06
CA GLY A 536 23.45 16.21 8.70
C GLY A 536 24.77 16.80 9.25
N PRO A 537 25.00 18.10 9.03
CA PRO A 537 24.14 19.02 8.28
C PRO A 537 24.19 18.76 6.77
N TYR A 538 23.10 19.07 6.06
CA TYR A 538 23.05 19.02 4.60
C TYR A 538 23.45 20.38 4.02
N SER A 539 24.10 20.36 2.86
CA SER A 539 24.33 21.54 2.04
C SER A 539 23.62 21.40 0.70
N LEU A 540 23.39 22.52 0.01
CA LEU A 540 22.87 22.49 -1.36
C LEU A 540 23.78 21.70 -2.31
N GLY A 541 25.10 21.70 -2.06
CA GLY A 541 26.05 20.90 -2.83
C GLY A 541 25.88 19.39 -2.61
N ASP A 542 25.48 18.95 -1.42
CA ASP A 542 25.15 17.55 -1.18
C ASP A 542 23.90 17.13 -1.96
N LEU A 543 22.86 17.98 -1.95
CA LEU A 543 21.63 17.76 -2.73
C LEU A 543 21.93 17.68 -4.24
N GLY A 544 22.78 18.59 -4.73
CA GLY A 544 23.14 18.63 -6.15
C GLY A 544 24.04 17.46 -6.57
N GLY A 545 24.95 17.03 -5.69
CA GLY A 545 25.76 15.84 -5.88
C GLY A 545 24.93 14.56 -5.98
N ASP A 546 23.80 14.50 -5.26
CA ASP A 546 22.88 13.36 -5.40
C ASP A 546 22.21 13.29 -6.77
N LEU A 547 21.78 14.43 -7.32
CA LEU A 547 21.19 14.45 -8.66
C LEU A 547 22.19 13.97 -9.71
N GLU A 548 23.46 14.34 -9.54
CA GLU A 548 24.54 13.84 -10.38
C GLU A 548 24.68 12.32 -10.29
N ALA A 549 24.67 11.77 -9.07
CA ALA A 549 24.74 10.33 -8.83
C ALA A 549 23.50 9.58 -9.36
N VAL A 550 22.31 10.20 -9.32
CA VAL A 550 21.11 9.66 -9.97
C VAL A 550 21.33 9.52 -11.47
N LEU A 551 21.83 10.57 -12.13
CA LEU A 551 22.12 10.53 -13.57
C LEU A 551 23.19 9.47 -13.90
N ASP A 552 24.25 9.36 -13.11
CA ASP A 552 25.32 8.36 -13.32
C ASP A 552 24.77 6.92 -13.21
N ARG A 553 23.96 6.64 -12.19
CA ARG A 553 23.33 5.32 -12.00
C ARG A 553 22.40 4.94 -13.13
N HIS A 554 21.71 5.92 -13.72
CA HIS A 554 20.85 5.71 -14.89
C HIS A 554 21.62 5.70 -16.22
N ALA A 555 22.96 5.79 -16.18
CA ALA A 555 23.83 5.88 -17.35
C ALA A 555 23.43 7.05 -18.28
N VAL A 556 23.09 8.20 -17.69
CA VAL A 556 22.71 9.41 -18.40
C VAL A 556 23.84 10.43 -18.29
N GLU A 557 24.48 10.74 -19.41
CA GLU A 557 25.54 11.74 -19.47
C GLU A 557 24.99 13.16 -19.22
N SER A 558 23.84 13.49 -19.81
CA SER A 558 23.17 14.78 -19.63
C SER A 558 21.65 14.65 -19.73
N ALA A 559 20.91 15.46 -18.97
CA ALA A 559 19.46 15.45 -18.93
C ALA A 559 18.88 16.87 -18.99
N HIS A 560 17.62 16.98 -19.38
CA HIS A 560 16.80 18.11 -18.98
C HIS A 560 16.46 17.98 -17.51
N VAL A 561 16.59 19.06 -16.73
CA VAL A 561 16.33 19.03 -15.29
C VAL A 561 15.10 19.88 -15.01
N VAL A 562 14.09 19.28 -14.39
CA VAL A 562 12.85 19.95 -13.99
C VAL A 562 12.69 19.77 -12.49
N GLY A 563 12.73 20.86 -11.75
CA GLY A 563 12.58 20.85 -10.30
C GLY A 563 11.47 21.78 -9.87
N ILE A 564 10.88 21.51 -8.70
CA ILE A 564 9.97 22.44 -8.01
C ILE A 564 10.48 22.75 -6.61
N SER A 565 10.37 24.01 -6.17
CA SER A 565 10.74 24.43 -4.81
C SER A 565 12.19 24.04 -4.50
N LEU A 566 12.46 23.27 -3.45
CA LEU A 566 13.79 22.71 -3.14
C LEU A 566 14.42 21.96 -4.33
N GLY A 567 13.65 21.15 -5.05
CA GLY A 567 14.15 20.43 -6.23
C GLY A 567 14.64 21.37 -7.33
N ALA A 568 14.02 22.55 -7.48
CA ALA A 568 14.47 23.57 -8.42
C ALA A 568 15.76 24.28 -7.95
N MET A 569 15.91 24.51 -6.64
CA MET A 569 17.15 25.06 -6.07
C MET A 569 18.33 24.11 -6.32
N THR A 570 18.10 22.82 -6.14
CA THR A 570 19.07 21.77 -6.44
C THR A 570 19.39 21.71 -7.95
N GLY A 571 18.39 21.88 -8.81
CA GLY A 571 18.58 21.98 -10.26
C GLY A 571 19.40 23.20 -10.69
N LEU A 572 19.18 24.36 -10.08
CA LEU A 572 19.99 25.57 -10.31
C LEU A 572 21.45 25.34 -9.91
N TRP A 573 21.69 24.71 -8.75
CA TRP A 573 23.03 24.35 -8.31
C TRP A 573 23.70 23.41 -9.32
N LEU A 574 23.00 22.36 -9.78
CA LEU A 574 23.53 21.40 -10.75
C LEU A 574 23.86 22.06 -12.08
N ALA A 575 22.98 22.92 -12.61
CA ALA A 575 23.20 23.65 -13.86
C ALA A 575 24.42 24.59 -13.78
N ARG A 576 24.64 25.19 -12.60
CA ARG A 576 25.78 26.08 -12.36
C ARG A 576 27.11 25.34 -12.18
N HIS A 577 27.10 24.24 -11.44
CA HIS A 577 28.33 23.55 -11.03
C HIS A 577 28.72 22.40 -11.97
N ARG A 578 27.74 21.83 -12.67
CA ARG A 578 27.89 20.72 -13.62
C ARG A 578 27.22 21.06 -14.96
N PRO A 579 27.61 22.16 -15.64
CA PRO A 579 26.89 22.66 -16.82
C PRO A 579 26.78 21.63 -17.96
N ARG A 580 27.76 20.71 -18.09
CA ARG A 580 27.72 19.63 -19.09
C ARG A 580 26.63 18.57 -18.83
N ARG A 581 26.14 18.47 -17.60
CA ARG A 581 25.12 17.49 -17.18
C ARG A 581 23.70 17.99 -17.44
N VAL A 582 23.50 19.29 -17.69
CA VAL A 582 22.18 19.92 -17.82
C VAL A 582 21.98 20.44 -19.25
N ARG A 583 21.09 19.79 -20.00
CA ARG A 583 20.73 20.18 -21.38
C ARG A 583 19.85 21.42 -21.40
N ARG A 584 18.80 21.40 -20.57
CA ARG A 584 17.86 22.51 -20.33
C ARG A 584 17.38 22.45 -18.88
N LEU A 585 17.04 23.59 -18.30
CA LEU A 585 16.58 23.70 -16.91
C LEU A 585 15.16 24.27 -16.86
N VAL A 586 14.29 23.63 -16.09
CA VAL A 586 13.00 24.22 -15.68
C VAL A 586 12.95 24.36 -14.18
N ALA A 587 12.85 25.59 -13.70
CA ALA A 587 12.76 25.93 -12.29
C ALA A 587 11.33 26.37 -11.94
N CYS A 588 10.59 25.53 -11.23
CA CYS A 588 9.20 25.78 -10.84
C CYS A 588 9.10 26.28 -9.38
N CYS A 589 8.30 27.32 -9.14
CA CYS A 589 7.86 27.78 -7.81
C CYS A 589 8.98 27.78 -6.77
N THR A 590 10.03 28.56 -7.01
CA THR A 590 11.27 28.53 -6.23
C THR A 590 11.92 29.90 -6.10
N SER A 591 12.97 29.99 -5.29
CA SER A 591 13.82 31.17 -5.13
C SER A 591 15.30 30.78 -5.14
N ALA A 592 16.15 31.65 -5.70
CA ALA A 592 17.61 31.53 -5.59
C ALA A 592 18.16 32.12 -4.28
N ARG A 593 17.31 32.80 -3.50
CA ARG A 593 17.61 33.29 -2.15
C ARG A 593 16.32 33.26 -1.32
N PRO A 594 15.95 32.10 -0.75
CA PRO A 594 14.65 31.83 -0.10
C PRO A 594 14.22 32.77 1.04
N GLY A 595 15.14 33.61 1.54
CA GLY A 595 14.86 34.57 2.61
C GLY A 595 14.51 33.90 3.95
N ASN A 596 14.30 34.72 4.98
CA ASN A 596 13.93 34.28 6.33
C ASN A 596 14.70 33.05 6.88
N PRO A 597 16.05 33.06 6.96
CA PRO A 597 16.83 31.92 7.45
C PRO A 597 16.39 31.44 8.83
N GLN A 598 16.01 32.38 9.71
CA GLN A 598 15.53 32.04 11.04
C GLN A 598 14.22 31.25 11.00
N GLY A 599 13.27 31.60 10.12
CA GLY A 599 12.03 30.85 9.95
C GLY A 599 12.26 29.42 9.49
N TRP A 600 13.23 29.19 8.58
CA TRP A 600 13.62 27.85 8.16
C TRP A 600 14.24 27.04 9.30
N ARG A 601 15.14 27.64 10.09
CA ARG A 601 15.72 26.98 11.28
C ARG A 601 14.68 26.72 12.37
N THR A 602 13.72 27.61 12.57
CA THR A 602 12.58 27.39 13.48
C THR A 602 11.72 26.22 13.01
N ARG A 603 11.43 26.13 11.71
CA ARG A 603 10.68 25.00 11.14
C ARG A 603 11.45 23.68 11.27
N ALA A 604 12.77 23.70 11.10
CA ALA A 604 13.64 22.54 11.33
C ALA A 604 13.60 22.08 12.79
N ALA A 605 13.74 23.02 13.74
CA ALA A 605 13.65 22.74 15.16
C ALA A 605 12.28 22.18 15.55
N GLN A 606 11.20 22.75 15.02
CA GLN A 606 9.84 22.25 15.26
C GLN A 606 9.65 20.83 14.70
N ALA A 607 10.11 20.55 13.48
CA ALA A 607 10.03 19.21 12.90
C ALA A 607 10.75 18.17 13.78
N ARG A 608 11.94 18.49 14.30
CA ARG A 608 12.68 17.59 15.21
C ARG A 608 12.02 17.43 16.58
N ALA A 609 11.45 18.50 17.13
CA ALA A 609 10.88 18.49 18.47
C ALA A 609 9.47 17.89 18.53
N GLU A 610 8.64 18.15 17.52
CA GLU A 610 7.21 17.82 17.52
C GLU A 610 6.84 16.77 16.44
N GLY A 611 7.79 16.38 15.60
CA GLY A 611 7.56 15.48 14.46
C GLY A 611 6.91 16.18 13.27
N MET A 612 6.88 15.47 12.13
CA MET A 612 6.32 16.03 10.88
C MET A 612 4.80 16.18 10.91
N ALA A 613 4.08 15.35 11.66
CA ALA A 613 2.63 15.45 11.81
C ALA A 613 2.19 16.84 12.34
N ALA A 614 2.96 17.42 13.26
CA ALA A 614 2.69 18.74 13.82
C ALA A 614 2.77 19.88 12.78
N ILE A 615 3.66 19.74 11.80
CA ILE A 615 3.88 20.78 10.78
C ILE A 615 3.23 20.47 9.42
N ALA A 616 2.73 19.26 9.20
CA ALA A 616 2.15 18.82 7.94
C ALA A 616 0.97 19.70 7.51
N THR A 617 0.04 20.00 8.42
CA THR A 617 -1.14 20.83 8.11
C THR A 617 -0.75 22.22 7.62
N ALA A 618 0.18 22.88 8.32
CA ALA A 618 0.67 24.21 7.96
C ALA A 618 1.57 24.19 6.70
N SER A 619 2.18 23.05 6.39
CA SER A 619 3.00 22.88 5.19
C SER A 619 2.11 22.74 3.96
N VAL A 620 1.14 21.83 4.01
CA VAL A 620 0.24 21.54 2.88
C VAL A 620 -0.74 22.68 2.61
N SER A 621 -1.11 23.48 3.62
CA SER A 621 -1.95 24.67 3.39
C SER A 621 -1.31 25.71 2.48
N ARG A 622 0.02 25.70 2.31
CA ARG A 622 0.74 26.57 1.37
C ARG A 622 0.80 25.98 -0.04
N TRP A 623 0.59 24.68 -0.18
CA TRP A 623 0.77 23.96 -1.45
C TRP A 623 -0.35 24.20 -2.45
N PHE A 624 -1.58 24.35 -1.97
CA PHE A 624 -2.78 24.41 -2.80
C PHE A 624 -3.60 25.64 -2.47
N THR A 625 -4.35 26.16 -3.45
CA THR A 625 -5.26 27.27 -3.17
C THR A 625 -6.45 26.77 -2.33
N PRO A 626 -7.13 27.66 -1.58
CA PRO A 626 -8.30 27.27 -0.80
C PRO A 626 -9.39 26.61 -1.66
N GLU A 627 -9.57 27.06 -2.92
CA GLU A 627 -10.56 26.52 -3.84
C GLU A 627 -10.21 25.09 -4.27
N PHE A 628 -8.94 24.82 -4.62
CA PHE A 628 -8.50 23.46 -4.95
C PHE A 628 -8.61 22.53 -3.74
N ALA A 629 -8.20 23.01 -2.55
CA ALA A 629 -8.30 22.21 -1.33
C ALA A 629 -9.75 21.87 -0.96
N ALA A 630 -10.69 22.80 -1.18
CA ALA A 630 -12.11 22.57 -0.98
C ALA A 630 -12.72 21.61 -2.01
N ALA A 631 -12.27 21.68 -3.27
CA ALA A 631 -12.72 20.79 -4.35
C ALA A 631 -12.13 19.37 -4.24
N HIS A 632 -10.96 19.22 -3.63
CA HIS A 632 -10.21 17.95 -3.56
C HIS A 632 -9.80 17.57 -2.12
N PRO A 633 -10.75 17.48 -1.15
CA PRO A 633 -10.43 17.34 0.26
C PRO A 633 -9.71 16.03 0.60
N VAL A 634 -10.08 14.92 -0.05
CA VAL A 634 -9.44 13.60 0.17
C VAL A 634 -8.01 13.59 -0.37
N PHE A 635 -7.78 14.20 -1.53
CA PHE A 635 -6.45 14.30 -2.12
C PHE A 635 -5.52 15.15 -1.25
N VAL A 636 -6.00 16.31 -0.80
CA VAL A 636 -5.23 17.19 0.10
C VAL A 636 -4.97 16.51 1.45
N ALA A 637 -5.94 15.75 1.99
CA ALA A 637 -5.71 14.95 3.19
C ALA A 637 -4.62 13.88 2.97
N GLY A 638 -4.61 13.20 1.82
CA GLY A 638 -3.55 12.27 1.46
C GLY A 638 -2.17 12.94 1.39
N LYS A 639 -2.08 14.15 0.84
CA LYS A 639 -0.81 14.92 0.83
C LYS A 639 -0.38 15.38 2.22
N ARG A 640 -1.32 15.64 3.15
CA ARG A 640 -1.00 15.88 4.57
C ARG A 640 -0.43 14.64 5.24
N LEU A 641 -1.00 13.47 5.01
CA LEU A 641 -0.48 12.21 5.54
C LEU A 641 0.94 11.93 5.00
N LEU A 642 1.14 12.09 3.70
CA LEU A 642 2.47 11.96 3.06
C LEU A 642 3.49 12.91 3.69
N THR A 643 3.12 14.18 3.90
CA THR A 643 4.01 15.15 4.57
C THR A 643 4.27 14.76 6.03
N ALA A 644 3.25 14.26 6.74
CA ALA A 644 3.36 13.84 8.13
C ALA A 644 4.26 12.62 8.31
N ASP A 645 4.34 11.76 7.29
CA ASP A 645 5.17 10.55 7.25
C ASP A 645 6.62 10.81 6.81
N THR A 646 6.92 12.01 6.31
CA THR A 646 8.29 12.39 5.94
C THR A 646 9.21 12.30 7.18
N PRO A 647 10.43 11.74 7.06
CA PRO A 647 11.35 11.71 8.20
C PRO A 647 11.71 13.11 8.71
N ALA A 648 11.41 13.37 9.99
CA ALA A 648 11.60 14.68 10.62
C ALA A 648 13.04 15.22 10.49
N GLU A 649 14.05 14.36 10.69
CA GLU A 649 15.46 14.78 10.55
C GLU A 649 15.81 15.14 9.11
N GLY A 650 15.34 14.37 8.13
CA GLY A 650 15.60 14.63 6.71
C GLY A 650 14.97 15.95 6.26
N TYR A 651 13.74 16.17 6.68
CA TYR A 651 13.02 17.42 6.46
C TYR A 651 13.71 18.62 7.13
N ALA A 652 14.12 18.47 8.40
CA ALA A 652 14.79 19.51 9.17
C ALA A 652 16.15 19.87 8.59
N ALA A 653 16.97 18.88 8.21
CA ALA A 653 18.26 19.11 7.58
C ALA A 653 18.12 19.79 6.20
N CYS A 654 17.06 19.50 5.44
CA CYS A 654 16.77 20.24 4.21
C CYS A 654 16.31 21.68 4.49
N CYS A 655 15.52 21.93 5.55
CA CYS A 655 15.19 23.29 5.96
C CYS A 655 16.44 24.09 6.33
N GLU A 656 17.38 23.49 7.05
CA GLU A 656 18.66 24.12 7.39
C GLU A 656 19.51 24.37 6.16
N ALA A 657 19.54 23.45 5.20
CA ALA A 657 20.20 23.68 3.91
C ALA A 657 19.59 24.88 3.17
N ILE A 658 18.24 24.97 3.12
CA ILE A 658 17.51 26.09 2.52
C ILE A 658 17.85 27.42 3.19
N ALA A 659 18.03 27.43 4.51
CA ALA A 659 18.38 28.63 5.27
C ALA A 659 19.71 29.27 4.84
N GLU A 660 20.62 28.49 4.25
CA GLU A 660 21.94 28.92 3.79
C GLU A 660 22.01 29.18 2.27
N ILE A 661 20.91 29.01 1.52
CA ILE A 661 20.93 29.18 0.05
C ILE A 661 21.04 30.65 -0.34
N ASP A 662 22.09 30.97 -1.08
CA ASP A 662 22.23 32.21 -1.85
C ASP A 662 22.95 31.92 -3.16
N LEU A 663 22.19 31.84 -4.25
CA LEU A 663 22.71 31.55 -5.60
C LEU A 663 22.71 32.77 -6.52
N LEU A 664 22.24 33.95 -6.07
CA LEU A 664 21.95 35.07 -6.99
C LEU A 664 23.17 35.50 -7.82
N ASP A 665 24.35 35.53 -7.21
CA ASP A 665 25.59 35.93 -7.89
C ASP A 665 26.17 34.82 -8.77
N GLU A 666 25.67 33.59 -8.62
CA GLU A 666 26.08 32.45 -9.42
C GLU A 666 25.23 32.25 -10.67
N LEU A 667 23.97 32.73 -10.66
CA LEU A 667 23.02 32.58 -11.76
C LEU A 667 23.55 33.03 -13.13
N PRO A 668 24.32 34.14 -13.27
CA PRO A 668 24.84 34.58 -14.57
C PRO A 668 25.74 33.56 -15.29
N ALA A 669 26.29 32.58 -14.57
CA ALA A 669 27.15 31.55 -15.12
C ALA A 669 26.40 30.27 -15.54
N ILE A 670 25.08 30.20 -15.37
CA ILE A 670 24.26 29.11 -15.90
C ILE A 670 24.12 29.27 -17.41
N THR A 671 24.66 28.32 -18.17
CA THR A 671 24.63 28.34 -19.65
C THR A 671 23.49 27.53 -20.25
N ALA A 672 22.82 26.68 -19.46
CA ALA A 672 21.70 25.87 -19.94
C ALA A 672 20.49 26.78 -20.24
N PRO A 673 19.82 26.64 -21.41
CA PRO A 673 18.55 27.30 -21.65
C PRO A 673 17.59 27.02 -20.50
N THR A 674 17.04 28.09 -19.93
CA THR A 674 16.28 28.00 -18.67
C THR A 674 14.87 28.57 -18.85
N LEU A 675 13.88 27.83 -18.36
CA LEU A 675 12.51 28.30 -18.17
C LEU A 675 12.21 28.39 -16.67
N VAL A 676 11.72 29.53 -16.22
CA VAL A 676 11.26 29.74 -14.85
C VAL A 676 9.74 29.86 -14.85
N LEU A 677 9.09 29.00 -14.07
CA LEU A 677 7.63 28.95 -13.90
C LEU A 677 7.27 29.30 -12.46
N SER A 678 6.52 30.38 -12.27
CA SER A 678 5.94 30.74 -10.96
C SER A 678 4.42 30.66 -11.02
N THR A 679 3.76 30.62 -9.86
CA THR A 679 2.30 30.71 -9.79
C THR A 679 1.87 32.01 -9.12
N ALA A 680 0.74 32.56 -9.57
CA ALA A 680 0.29 33.87 -9.13
C ALA A 680 -0.08 33.94 -7.63
N ARG A 681 -0.37 32.80 -7.01
CA ARG A 681 -0.83 32.71 -5.61
C ARG A 681 0.12 31.91 -4.72
N ASP A 682 1.40 31.76 -5.09
CA ASP A 682 2.40 31.08 -4.25
C ASP A 682 2.69 31.88 -2.97
N PRO A 683 2.33 31.38 -1.78
CA PRO A 683 2.61 32.08 -0.53
C PRO A 683 4.02 31.79 0.01
N ALA A 684 4.74 30.82 -0.56
CA ALA A 684 6.07 30.40 -0.12
C ALA A 684 7.18 31.11 -0.92
N PHE A 685 7.05 31.16 -2.25
CA PHE A 685 7.95 31.90 -3.15
C PHE A 685 7.12 32.71 -4.17
N PRO A 686 6.77 33.96 -3.83
CA PRO A 686 6.04 34.84 -4.73
C PRO A 686 6.70 34.97 -6.12
N PRO A 687 5.95 35.31 -7.18
CA PRO A 687 6.48 35.42 -8.54
C PRO A 687 7.74 36.27 -8.71
N GLU A 688 7.97 37.24 -7.82
CA GLU A 688 9.17 38.08 -7.78
C GLU A 688 10.45 37.26 -7.58
N ASP A 689 10.41 36.16 -6.81
CA ASP A 689 11.54 35.26 -6.62
C ASP A 689 11.93 34.57 -7.94
N GLY A 690 10.95 34.05 -8.66
CA GLY A 690 11.16 33.43 -9.97
C GLY A 690 11.64 34.45 -11.02
N LYS A 691 11.07 35.66 -11.01
CA LYS A 691 11.50 36.75 -11.87
C LYS A 691 12.96 37.13 -11.62
N ALA A 692 13.38 37.20 -10.35
CA ALA A 692 14.76 37.51 -9.98
C ALA A 692 15.76 36.44 -10.48
N ILE A 693 15.34 35.18 -10.61
CA ILE A 693 16.13 34.12 -11.24
C ILE A 693 16.26 34.37 -12.74
N ALA A 694 15.12 34.56 -13.43
CA ALA A 694 15.09 34.71 -14.89
C ALA A 694 15.84 35.96 -15.38
N GLU A 695 15.82 37.07 -14.63
CA GLU A 695 16.54 38.30 -14.97
C GLU A 695 18.07 38.14 -14.89
N ARG A 696 18.57 37.16 -14.14
CA ARG A 696 20.00 36.94 -13.91
C ARG A 696 20.60 35.83 -14.75
N ILE A 697 19.82 34.84 -15.17
CA ILE A 697 20.29 33.78 -16.07
C ILE A 697 20.20 34.28 -17.52
N PRO A 698 21.32 34.33 -18.28
CA PRO A 698 21.29 34.79 -19.67
C PRO A 698 20.31 33.99 -20.53
N GLY A 699 19.37 34.68 -21.17
CA GLY A 699 18.39 34.06 -22.08
C GLY A 699 17.29 33.25 -21.40
N ALA A 700 17.16 33.30 -20.07
CA ALA A 700 16.06 32.62 -19.39
C ALA A 700 14.70 33.25 -19.70
N ARG A 701 13.67 32.40 -19.78
CA ARG A 701 12.28 32.83 -19.95
C ARG A 701 11.54 32.73 -18.63
N PHE A 702 10.64 33.67 -18.37
CA PHE A 702 9.80 33.69 -17.18
C PHE A 702 8.32 33.64 -17.56
N ARG A 703 7.55 32.79 -16.88
CA ARG A 703 6.10 32.72 -17.05
C ARG A 703 5.42 32.51 -15.70
N ILE A 704 4.31 33.22 -15.51
CA ILE A 704 3.41 33.03 -14.37
C ILE A 704 2.23 32.17 -14.83
N ILE A 705 1.88 31.16 -14.04
CA ILE A 705 0.69 30.33 -14.21
C ILE A 705 -0.35 30.79 -13.18
N ASP A 706 -1.50 31.22 -13.69
CA ASP A 706 -2.61 31.70 -12.87
C ASP A 706 -3.31 30.54 -12.14
N ASN A 707 -4.10 30.90 -11.12
CA ASN A 707 -5.00 29.99 -10.41
C ASN A 707 -4.32 28.78 -9.72
N ALA A 708 -3.06 28.91 -9.32
CA ALA A 708 -2.35 27.90 -8.51
C ALA A 708 -1.55 28.54 -7.37
N ALA A 709 -1.29 27.77 -6.31
CA ALA A 709 -0.40 28.10 -5.21
C ALA A 709 0.97 27.41 -5.38
N HIS A 710 1.65 27.06 -4.29
CA HIS A 710 3.06 26.65 -4.32
C HIS A 710 3.32 25.37 -5.14
N LEU A 711 2.52 24.31 -4.99
CA LEU A 711 2.63 23.10 -5.81
C LEU A 711 1.81 23.20 -7.09
N GLY A 712 2.11 24.24 -7.87
CA GLY A 712 1.44 24.50 -9.16
C GLY A 712 1.54 23.35 -10.14
N THR A 713 2.62 22.57 -10.09
CA THR A 713 2.78 21.37 -10.93
C THR A 713 1.72 20.30 -10.63
N VAL A 714 1.18 20.25 -9.42
CA VAL A 714 0.13 19.31 -9.02
C VAL A 714 -1.25 19.93 -9.17
N GLU A 715 -1.39 21.21 -8.84
CA GLU A 715 -2.68 21.92 -8.89
C GLU A 715 -3.13 22.24 -10.33
N GLN A 716 -2.19 22.54 -11.22
CA GLN A 716 -2.43 22.89 -12.62
C GLN A 716 -1.48 22.10 -13.55
N PRO A 717 -1.59 20.76 -13.62
CA PRO A 717 -0.61 19.94 -14.34
C PRO A 717 -0.60 20.23 -15.85
N GLY A 718 -1.74 20.56 -16.45
CA GLY A 718 -1.84 20.83 -17.90
C GLY A 718 -1.00 22.02 -18.37
N PRO A 719 -1.20 23.24 -17.83
CA PRO A 719 -0.37 24.40 -18.17
C PRO A 719 1.13 24.20 -17.92
N PHE A 720 1.50 23.57 -16.81
CA PHE A 720 2.90 23.27 -16.49
C PHE A 720 3.49 22.26 -17.47
N LEU A 721 2.82 21.13 -17.71
CA LEU A 721 3.26 20.10 -18.66
C LEU A 721 3.45 20.67 -20.07
N THR A 722 2.54 21.53 -20.53
CA THR A 722 2.65 22.20 -21.83
C THR A 722 3.90 23.06 -21.89
N ALA A 723 4.09 23.96 -20.91
CA ALA A 723 5.25 24.85 -20.87
C ALA A 723 6.58 24.10 -20.74
N ILE A 724 6.62 23.03 -19.93
CA ILE A 724 7.77 22.15 -19.80
C ILE A 724 8.04 21.47 -21.15
N ALA A 725 7.08 20.75 -21.72
CA ALA A 725 7.27 20.01 -22.96
C ALA A 725 7.72 20.90 -24.12
N ASP A 726 7.11 22.09 -24.28
CA ASP A 726 7.51 23.05 -25.31
C ASP A 726 8.96 23.49 -25.12
N HIS A 727 9.38 23.79 -23.88
CA HIS A 727 10.76 24.15 -23.58
C HIS A 727 11.74 23.01 -23.84
N LEU A 728 11.35 21.75 -23.56
CA LEU A 728 12.23 20.60 -23.78
C LEU A 728 12.38 20.25 -25.27
N GLN A 729 11.33 20.44 -26.07
CA GLN A 729 11.30 20.07 -27.49
C GLN A 729 11.84 21.15 -28.45
N GLU A 730 12.08 22.37 -27.95
CA GLU A 730 12.71 23.43 -28.75
C GLU A 730 14.07 22.96 -29.29
N SER A 731 14.17 22.86 -30.61
CA SER A 731 15.44 22.56 -31.28
C SER A 731 16.45 23.66 -30.94
N SER A 732 17.70 23.30 -30.67
CA SER A 732 18.83 24.24 -30.58
C SER A 732 19.06 24.90 -31.95
N ARG A 733 18.19 25.83 -32.36
CA ARG A 733 18.42 26.75 -33.46
C ARG A 733 18.85 28.07 -32.84
N ASP A 734 20.02 28.51 -33.27
CA ASP A 734 20.75 29.73 -32.90
C ASP A 734 21.48 29.69 -31.54
N GLN A 735 22.58 28.93 -31.53
CA GLN A 735 23.90 29.41 -31.09
C GLN A 735 25.03 28.56 -31.66
#